data_AF-A0A5C5W1I4-F1
#
_entry.id   AF-A0A5C5W1I4-F1
#
_cell.length_a   1.000
_cell.length_b   1.000
_cell.length_c   1.000
_cell.angle_alpha   90.00
_cell.angle_beta   90.00
_cell.angle_gamma   90.00
#
_symmetry.space_group_name_H-M   'P 1'
#
loop_
_entity.id
_entity.type
_entity.pdbx_description
1 polymer ?
#
loop_
_entity_poly.entity_id
_entity_poly.type
_entity_poly.pdbx_seq_one_letter_code
_entity_poly.pdbx_strand_id
1 'polypeptide(L)'
;MKPPFLIGIGLAAVVAIAAFVSPTLRSAESKAAVEAAEKAELARRQLARFDLLLPSAAARAPAADLKDATPAALEGAREAIQAAAQQASADLRRLNESAAAAGLATRQPEPVGADPGSVQRAAAALDAAVKVNDALLADALKAAREAKQIDNSPLIVASVLGAAEYTRSTQLLNQAGELRARLARELTNLLNEAAVWKRTRGSADYFRGLDSAATLGELKAMRDALAAKKESRDAAAALAAQVSEREQALDKAKADLAKANAEIQALEARGFRAGDDASFAAYRTQHAAASQRIKQVQSEAQLLERGGRKGAELVGENLAEAEIRGGEAVVSLDQLRRQQAAADDRVAREAASAKAIEQQIKFLEQVSADAASARTRYAARLAELEAVQTALVEEIKQLATRATEKEQEALAAAQAAAAAFRDAQKAIDDWKRQAADVQATLDTAGTNERLKFITQRTRYAAHFGNGAEAAARMLAARVHAQRVASGASLIAKMGLFGEIRSGDFTFDASPFETALATARDEGVKSLEDARSKLEKLATPAETAWIAQAATAATFAIQLQLQTDPATQETLKASALDALGKALEKREQSPYLAAYVALRTHLQGGAAKPAEEKKAEDEGGLFEDEENGEKKPDEEKKEPEGGGGK
;
A
#
# COMPACT_ATOMS: atom_id res chain seq x y z
N MET A 1 18.27 -6.89 -20.55
CA MET A 1 19.72 -6.69 -20.79
C MET A 1 20.15 -7.66 -21.87
N LYS A 2 20.78 -7.21 -22.97
CA LYS A 2 21.48 -8.14 -23.88
C LYS A 2 22.63 -8.76 -23.06
N PRO A 3 22.86 -10.09 -23.09
CA PRO A 3 23.93 -10.71 -22.32
C PRO A 3 25.25 -9.99 -22.61
N PRO A 4 26.13 -9.82 -21.62
CA PRO A 4 27.30 -8.96 -21.78
C PRO A 4 28.12 -9.45 -22.97
N PHE A 5 28.39 -8.51 -23.87
CA PHE A 5 29.22 -8.62 -25.07
C PHE A 5 30.50 -9.44 -24.85
N LEU A 6 31.04 -9.40 -23.62
CA LEU A 6 32.17 -10.20 -23.14
C LEU A 6 31.97 -11.72 -23.29
N ILE A 7 30.78 -12.23 -22.97
CA ILE A 7 30.47 -13.67 -23.06
C ILE A 7 30.28 -14.08 -24.52
N GLY A 8 29.53 -13.29 -25.31
CA GLY A 8 29.20 -13.61 -26.71
C GLY A 8 30.38 -13.55 -27.68
N ILE A 9 31.19 -12.48 -27.63
CA ILE A 9 32.39 -12.34 -28.48
C ILE A 9 33.49 -13.30 -28.03
N GLY A 10 33.63 -13.51 -26.72
CA GLY A 10 34.61 -14.44 -26.18
C GLY A 10 34.31 -15.89 -26.56
N LEU A 11 33.04 -16.31 -26.57
CA LEU A 11 32.65 -17.65 -27.03
C LEU A 11 33.00 -17.88 -28.51
N ALA A 12 32.78 -16.89 -29.38
CA ALA A 12 33.11 -16.96 -30.81
C ALA A 12 34.63 -17.02 -31.05
N ALA A 13 35.41 -16.24 -30.31
CA ALA A 13 36.87 -16.26 -30.38
C ALA A 13 37.47 -17.58 -29.85
N VAL A 14 36.88 -18.16 -28.80
CA VAL A 14 37.28 -19.44 -28.21
C VAL A 14 36.98 -20.63 -29.14
N VAL A 15 35.85 -20.60 -29.86
CA VAL A 15 35.51 -21.61 -30.87
C VAL A 15 36.48 -21.58 -32.05
N ALA A 16 36.89 -20.39 -32.51
CA ALA A 16 37.91 -20.25 -33.55
C ALA A 16 39.28 -20.82 -33.09
N ILE A 17 39.61 -20.69 -31.81
CA ILE A 17 40.83 -21.24 -31.21
C ILE A 17 40.76 -22.77 -31.08
N ALA A 18 39.63 -23.32 -30.61
CA ALA A 18 39.46 -24.76 -30.46
C ALA A 18 39.38 -25.51 -31.80
N ALA A 19 38.83 -24.89 -32.85
CA ALA A 19 38.83 -25.44 -34.21
C ALA A 19 40.25 -25.59 -34.80
N PHE A 20 41.23 -24.83 -34.28
CA PHE A 20 42.63 -24.87 -34.72
C PHE A 20 43.48 -25.95 -34.02
N VAL A 21 42.96 -26.62 -32.98
CA VAL A 21 43.75 -27.43 -32.02
C VAL A 21 43.36 -28.92 -32.01
N SER A 22 42.77 -29.48 -33.06
CA SER A 22 42.63 -30.95 -33.14
C SER A 22 43.81 -31.61 -33.85
N PRO A 23 44.85 -32.12 -33.15
CA PRO A 23 45.66 -33.20 -33.69
C PRO A 23 44.86 -34.50 -33.60
N THR A 24 44.56 -35.08 -34.76
CA THR A 24 43.98 -36.40 -34.91
C THR A 24 44.99 -37.47 -34.48
N LEU A 25 44.86 -38.03 -33.27
CA LEU A 25 45.55 -39.25 -32.86
C LEU A 25 44.62 -40.21 -32.08
N ARG A 26 44.73 -41.50 -32.42
CA ARG A 26 43.82 -42.61 -32.13
C ARG A 26 43.94 -43.19 -30.70
N SER A 27 43.54 -42.44 -29.66
CA SER A 27 43.42 -42.98 -28.28
C SER A 27 41.98 -42.89 -27.76
N ALA A 28 41.64 -43.69 -26.73
CA ALA A 28 40.33 -43.65 -26.06
C ALA A 28 40.03 -42.27 -25.43
N GLU A 29 41.06 -41.58 -24.96
CA GLU A 29 40.98 -40.21 -24.44
C GLU A 29 40.61 -39.20 -25.53
N SER A 30 41.12 -39.36 -26.77
CA SER A 30 40.70 -38.48 -27.88
C SER A 30 39.23 -38.64 -28.25
N LYS A 31 38.68 -39.87 -28.16
CA LYS A 31 37.27 -40.13 -28.44
C LYS A 31 36.37 -39.50 -27.38
N ALA A 32 36.75 -39.61 -26.11
CA ALA A 32 36.07 -38.94 -25.00
C ALA A 32 36.11 -37.40 -25.17
N ALA A 33 37.25 -36.84 -25.56
CA ALA A 33 37.38 -35.40 -25.80
C ALA A 33 36.49 -34.91 -26.97
N VAL A 34 36.40 -35.68 -28.06
CA VAL A 34 35.49 -35.38 -29.19
C VAL A 34 34.03 -35.47 -28.74
N GLU A 35 33.64 -36.51 -28.00
CA GLU A 35 32.28 -36.65 -27.47
C GLU A 35 31.90 -35.50 -26.53
N ALA A 36 32.81 -35.11 -25.63
CA ALA A 36 32.61 -33.97 -24.74
C ALA A 36 32.43 -32.65 -25.53
N ALA A 37 33.22 -32.45 -26.59
CA ALA A 37 33.11 -31.28 -27.45
C ALA A 37 31.79 -31.24 -28.24
N GLU A 38 31.32 -32.38 -28.76
CA GLU A 38 30.03 -32.50 -29.44
C GLU A 38 28.85 -32.17 -28.51
N LYS A 39 28.88 -32.68 -27.27
CA LYS A 39 27.85 -32.38 -26.26
C LYS A 39 27.88 -30.91 -25.84
N ALA A 40 29.06 -30.31 -25.70
CA ALA A 40 29.18 -28.88 -25.40
C ALA A 40 28.69 -28.01 -26.57
N GLU A 41 28.93 -28.41 -27.81
CA GLU A 41 28.41 -27.73 -29.00
C GLU A 41 26.89 -27.84 -29.11
N LEU A 42 26.31 -28.99 -28.77
CA LEU A 42 24.85 -29.15 -28.66
C LEU A 42 24.26 -28.18 -27.61
N ALA A 43 24.85 -28.14 -26.42
CA ALA A 43 24.44 -27.22 -25.36
C ALA A 43 24.54 -25.76 -25.81
N ARG A 44 25.60 -25.39 -26.54
CA ARG A 44 25.75 -24.03 -27.11
C ARG A 44 24.63 -23.71 -28.08
N ARG A 45 24.29 -24.62 -28.99
CA ARG A 45 23.21 -24.42 -29.97
C ARG A 45 21.85 -24.28 -29.30
N GLN A 46 21.59 -25.04 -28.23
CA GLN A 46 20.36 -24.92 -27.45
C GLN A 46 20.32 -23.60 -26.68
N LEU A 47 21.42 -23.20 -26.05
CA LEU A 47 21.52 -21.92 -25.35
C LEU A 47 21.37 -20.72 -26.29
N ALA A 48 21.90 -20.79 -27.51
CA ALA A 48 21.73 -19.75 -28.52
C ALA A 48 20.27 -19.58 -28.97
N ARG A 49 19.42 -20.59 -28.73
CA ARG A 49 17.98 -20.57 -29.01
C ARG A 49 17.15 -20.10 -27.81
N PHE A 50 17.77 -19.99 -26.64
CA PHE A 50 17.08 -19.57 -25.41
C PHE A 50 16.85 -18.07 -25.39
N ASP A 51 15.65 -17.69 -25.03
CA ASP A 51 15.20 -16.32 -24.88
C ASP A 51 15.09 -15.93 -23.40
N LEU A 52 15.90 -14.95 -22.99
CA LEU A 52 15.93 -14.46 -21.62
C LEU A 52 14.73 -13.58 -21.24
N LEU A 53 14.07 -12.95 -22.22
CA LEU A 53 13.00 -11.98 -21.97
C LEU A 53 11.62 -12.65 -21.96
N LEU A 54 11.48 -13.79 -22.61
CA LEU A 54 10.22 -14.51 -22.75
C LEU A 54 9.55 -14.87 -21.40
N PRO A 55 10.26 -15.39 -20.38
CA PRO A 55 9.64 -15.67 -19.07
C PRO A 55 9.10 -14.41 -18.39
N SER A 56 9.84 -13.30 -18.45
CA SER A 56 9.41 -12.02 -17.86
C SER A 56 8.22 -11.39 -18.58
N ALA A 57 8.08 -11.62 -19.90
CA ALA A 57 6.89 -11.23 -20.63
C ALA A 57 5.66 -12.04 -20.19
N ALA A 58 5.83 -13.34 -19.95
CA ALA A 58 4.74 -14.22 -19.49
C ALA A 58 4.27 -13.93 -18.06
N ALA A 59 5.16 -13.50 -17.17
CA ALA A 59 4.80 -13.14 -15.80
C ALA A 59 3.87 -11.92 -15.71
N ARG A 60 3.81 -11.09 -16.76
CA ARG A 60 2.87 -9.96 -16.84
C ARG A 60 1.46 -10.38 -17.26
N ALA A 61 1.30 -11.59 -17.80
CA ALA A 61 0.02 -12.15 -18.24
C ALA A 61 -0.05 -13.66 -17.92
N PRO A 62 -0.07 -14.04 -16.62
CA PRO A 62 -0.02 -15.43 -16.20
C PRO A 62 -1.23 -16.20 -16.73
N ALA A 63 -0.98 -17.20 -17.57
CA ALA A 63 -2.02 -17.98 -18.23
C ALA A 63 -2.94 -18.71 -17.23
N ALA A 64 -2.44 -19.06 -16.05
CA ALA A 64 -3.23 -19.67 -14.98
C ALA A 64 -4.31 -18.72 -14.45
N ASP A 65 -3.96 -17.46 -14.17
CA ASP A 65 -4.90 -16.47 -13.65
C ASP A 65 -5.96 -16.07 -14.69
N LEU A 66 -5.62 -16.19 -15.98
CA LEU A 66 -6.52 -15.89 -17.11
C LEU A 66 -7.44 -17.07 -17.50
N LYS A 67 -7.07 -18.29 -17.14
CA LYS A 67 -7.82 -19.52 -17.47
C LYS A 67 -9.09 -19.65 -16.62
N ASP A 68 -9.01 -19.24 -15.37
CA ASP A 68 -10.09 -19.41 -14.38
C ASP A 68 -10.84 -18.09 -14.07
N ALA A 69 -10.48 -17.00 -14.77
CA ALA A 69 -11.12 -15.71 -14.59
C ALA A 69 -12.57 -15.70 -15.11
N THR A 70 -13.49 -15.21 -14.29
CA THR A 70 -14.90 -15.04 -14.69
C THR A 70 -15.03 -13.94 -15.74
N PRO A 71 -16.07 -13.95 -16.61
CA PRO A 71 -16.30 -12.89 -17.59
C PRO A 71 -16.36 -11.48 -16.98
N ALA A 72 -16.89 -11.36 -15.76
CA ALA A 72 -16.93 -10.09 -15.02
C ALA A 72 -15.54 -9.63 -14.52
N ALA A 73 -14.68 -10.56 -14.08
CA ALA A 73 -13.30 -10.26 -13.71
C ALA A 73 -12.45 -9.86 -14.93
N LEU A 74 -12.69 -10.52 -16.09
CA LEU A 74 -12.05 -10.18 -17.36
C LEU A 74 -12.51 -8.82 -17.90
N GLU A 75 -13.77 -8.42 -17.69
CA GLU A 75 -14.23 -7.06 -18.03
C GLU A 75 -13.64 -5.99 -17.10
N GLY A 76 -13.60 -6.21 -15.78
CA GLY A 76 -13.00 -5.26 -14.83
C GLY A 76 -11.49 -5.09 -15.00
N ALA A 77 -10.81 -6.10 -15.54
CA ALA A 77 -9.37 -6.07 -15.83
C ALA A 77 -9.05 -5.84 -17.32
N ARG A 78 -10.04 -5.53 -18.16
CA ARG A 78 -9.92 -5.54 -19.63
C ARG A 78 -8.80 -4.67 -20.17
N GLU A 79 -8.66 -3.45 -19.67
CA GLU A 79 -7.59 -2.53 -20.08
C GLU A 79 -6.20 -3.05 -19.65
N ALA A 80 -6.08 -3.55 -18.42
CA ALA A 80 -4.82 -4.10 -17.90
C ALA A 80 -4.40 -5.36 -18.67
N ILE A 81 -5.36 -6.21 -19.01
CA ILE A 81 -5.18 -7.42 -19.81
C ILE A 81 -4.79 -7.06 -21.25
N GLN A 82 -5.46 -6.08 -21.87
CA GLN A 82 -5.08 -5.59 -23.21
C GLN A 82 -3.69 -4.97 -23.22
N ALA A 83 -3.34 -4.15 -22.22
CA ALA A 83 -2.01 -3.55 -22.10
C ALA A 83 -0.93 -4.62 -21.90
N ALA A 84 -1.17 -5.59 -21.01
CA ALA A 84 -0.25 -6.72 -20.79
C ALA A 84 -0.08 -7.56 -22.07
N ALA A 85 -1.17 -7.82 -22.79
CA ALA A 85 -1.14 -8.60 -24.03
C ALA A 85 -0.49 -7.84 -25.19
N GLN A 86 -0.70 -6.53 -25.34
CA GLN A 86 -0.03 -5.68 -26.31
C GLN A 86 1.46 -5.58 -26.03
N GLN A 87 1.85 -5.41 -24.76
CA GLN A 87 3.24 -5.34 -24.36
C GLN A 87 3.93 -6.71 -24.53
N ALA A 88 3.27 -7.80 -24.16
CA ALA A 88 3.76 -9.16 -24.46
C ALA A 88 3.89 -9.40 -25.97
N SER A 89 2.96 -8.92 -26.79
CA SER A 89 3.02 -9.02 -28.26
C SER A 89 4.15 -8.20 -28.87
N ALA A 90 4.40 -6.99 -28.34
CA ALA A 90 5.50 -6.13 -28.76
C ALA A 90 6.86 -6.70 -28.35
N ASP A 91 6.96 -7.21 -27.11
CA ASP A 91 8.14 -7.91 -26.63
C ASP A 91 8.38 -9.19 -27.47
N LEU A 92 7.35 -9.99 -27.76
CA LEU A 92 7.42 -11.16 -28.64
C LEU A 92 7.79 -10.83 -30.10
N ARG A 93 7.34 -9.70 -30.65
CA ARG A 93 7.74 -9.25 -32.00
C ARG A 93 9.21 -8.86 -32.05
N ARG A 94 9.68 -8.08 -31.08
CA ARG A 94 11.11 -7.76 -30.92
C ARG A 94 11.95 -9.02 -30.75
N LEU A 95 11.42 -10.01 -30.04
CA LEU A 95 12.07 -11.31 -29.86
C LEU A 95 12.09 -12.11 -31.17
N ASN A 96 11.01 -12.13 -31.95
CA ASN A 96 10.99 -12.75 -33.28
C ASN A 96 11.93 -12.05 -34.28
N GLU A 97 12.07 -10.73 -34.21
CA GLU A 97 13.03 -9.99 -35.02
C GLU A 97 14.48 -10.36 -34.63
N SER A 98 14.75 -10.51 -33.33
CA SER A 98 16.06 -10.98 -32.84
C SER A 98 16.33 -12.46 -33.15
N ALA A 99 15.30 -13.30 -33.14
CA ALA A 99 15.35 -14.71 -33.45
C ALA A 99 15.53 -14.94 -34.96
N ALA A 100 14.87 -14.15 -35.80
CA ALA A 100 15.06 -14.14 -37.26
C ALA A 100 16.49 -13.74 -37.63
N ALA A 101 17.04 -12.71 -36.98
CA ALA A 101 18.44 -12.29 -37.17
C ALA A 101 19.46 -13.37 -36.74
N ALA A 102 19.07 -14.30 -35.87
CA ALA A 102 19.89 -15.43 -35.42
C ALA A 102 19.60 -16.76 -36.15
N GLY A 103 18.78 -16.74 -37.23
CA GLY A 103 18.44 -17.93 -38.01
C GLY A 103 17.53 -18.94 -37.28
N LEU A 104 16.77 -18.47 -36.28
CA LEU A 104 15.81 -19.28 -35.53
C LEU A 104 14.44 -19.30 -36.20
N ALA A 105 13.66 -20.35 -35.96
CA ALA A 105 12.27 -20.42 -36.42
C ALA A 105 11.45 -19.30 -35.76
N THR A 106 10.99 -18.34 -36.55
CA THR A 106 10.06 -17.30 -36.11
C THR A 106 8.73 -17.94 -35.71
N ARG A 107 8.27 -17.71 -34.49
CA ARG A 107 6.96 -18.21 -34.04
C ARG A 107 6.01 -17.03 -34.05
N GLN A 108 5.03 -17.02 -34.94
CA GLN A 108 4.01 -15.97 -34.90
C GLN A 108 3.09 -16.21 -33.70
N PRO A 109 3.05 -15.31 -32.70
CA PRO A 109 1.98 -15.35 -31.72
C PRO A 109 0.65 -15.10 -32.44
N GLU A 110 -0.40 -15.84 -32.08
CA GLU A 110 -1.74 -15.51 -32.56
C GLU A 110 -2.07 -14.06 -32.13
N PRO A 111 -2.60 -13.22 -33.04
CA PRO A 111 -3.01 -11.88 -32.69
C PRO A 111 -4.12 -11.92 -31.63
N VAL A 112 -3.99 -11.08 -30.60
CA VAL A 112 -5.01 -10.89 -29.57
C VAL A 112 -6.20 -10.19 -30.24
N GLY A 113 -7.30 -10.91 -30.41
CA GLY A 113 -8.57 -10.40 -30.90
C GLY A 113 -9.29 -9.54 -29.86
N ALA A 114 -10.47 -9.03 -30.24
CA ALA A 114 -11.28 -8.17 -29.36
C ALA A 114 -12.06 -8.95 -28.29
N ASP A 115 -12.14 -10.28 -28.40
CA ASP A 115 -12.93 -11.15 -27.54
C ASP A 115 -12.10 -11.80 -26.40
N PRO A 116 -12.69 -12.08 -25.23
CA PRO A 116 -12.02 -12.73 -24.11
C PRO A 116 -11.39 -14.10 -24.43
N GLY A 117 -11.95 -14.84 -25.40
CA GLY A 117 -11.41 -16.14 -25.82
C GLY A 117 -10.10 -16.04 -26.59
N SER A 118 -9.87 -14.93 -27.29
CA SER A 118 -8.60 -14.65 -27.97
C SER A 118 -7.45 -14.35 -26.98
N VAL A 119 -7.77 -13.72 -25.84
CA VAL A 119 -6.80 -13.48 -24.76
C VAL A 119 -6.36 -14.80 -24.12
N GLN A 120 -7.31 -15.70 -23.84
CA GLN A 120 -6.99 -17.02 -23.28
C GLN A 120 -6.12 -17.86 -24.23
N ARG A 121 -6.39 -17.82 -25.54
CA ARG A 121 -5.54 -18.49 -26.55
C ARG A 121 -4.14 -17.89 -26.63
N ALA A 122 -4.03 -16.56 -26.64
CA ALA A 122 -2.73 -15.88 -26.64
C ALA A 122 -1.92 -16.18 -25.36
N ALA A 123 -2.56 -16.22 -24.19
CA ALA A 123 -1.92 -16.58 -22.93
C ALA A 123 -1.47 -18.06 -22.93
N ALA A 124 -2.28 -18.98 -23.45
CA ALA A 124 -1.90 -20.38 -23.59
C ALA A 124 -0.72 -20.58 -24.58
N ALA A 125 -0.70 -19.82 -25.68
CA ALA A 125 0.42 -19.82 -26.62
C ALA A 125 1.71 -19.28 -26.00
N LEU A 126 1.63 -18.22 -25.19
CA LEU A 126 2.75 -17.66 -24.45
C LEU A 126 3.28 -18.65 -23.39
N ASP A 127 2.40 -19.30 -22.62
CA ASP A 127 2.77 -20.35 -21.67
C ASP A 127 3.45 -21.54 -22.36
N ALA A 128 2.93 -21.99 -23.51
CA ALA A 128 3.57 -23.02 -24.31
C ALA A 128 4.95 -22.58 -24.82
N ALA A 129 5.11 -21.32 -25.23
CA ALA A 129 6.40 -20.78 -25.66
C ALA A 129 7.42 -20.74 -24.50
N VAL A 130 7.00 -20.32 -23.30
CA VAL A 130 7.84 -20.36 -22.09
C VAL A 130 8.28 -21.78 -21.76
N LYS A 131 7.36 -22.76 -21.79
CA LYS A 131 7.71 -24.17 -21.53
C LYS A 131 8.76 -24.71 -22.50
N VAL A 132 8.63 -24.38 -23.79
CA VAL A 132 9.64 -24.79 -24.78
C VAL A 132 10.96 -24.06 -24.56
N ASN A 133 10.92 -22.78 -24.17
CA ASN A 133 12.11 -22.01 -23.83
C ASN A 133 12.83 -22.58 -22.59
N ASP A 134 12.09 -22.95 -21.55
CA ASP A 134 12.64 -23.58 -20.35
C ASP A 134 13.26 -24.95 -20.67
N ALA A 135 12.63 -25.72 -21.57
CA ALA A 135 13.19 -26.98 -22.05
C ALA A 135 14.53 -26.79 -22.77
N LEU A 136 14.69 -25.72 -23.58
CA LEU A 136 15.97 -25.41 -24.24
C LEU A 136 17.10 -25.18 -23.23
N LEU A 137 16.83 -24.47 -22.13
CA LEU A 137 17.83 -24.25 -21.10
C LEU A 137 18.11 -25.51 -20.30
N ALA A 138 17.09 -26.29 -19.96
CA ALA A 138 17.25 -27.57 -19.27
C ALA A 138 18.09 -28.56 -20.09
N ASP A 139 17.81 -28.67 -21.39
CA ASP A 139 18.58 -29.52 -22.31
C ASP A 139 20.02 -29.01 -22.45
N ALA A 140 20.22 -27.69 -22.57
CA ALA A 140 21.56 -27.10 -22.64
C ALA A 140 22.39 -27.40 -21.39
N LEU A 141 21.78 -27.27 -20.20
CA LEU A 141 22.41 -27.62 -18.93
C LEU A 141 22.74 -29.10 -18.84
N LYS A 142 21.81 -29.97 -19.27
CA LYS A 142 22.03 -31.42 -19.31
C LYS A 142 23.22 -31.76 -20.19
N ALA A 143 23.22 -31.30 -21.43
CA ALA A 143 24.30 -31.56 -22.39
C ALA A 143 25.65 -30.97 -21.91
N ALA A 144 25.67 -29.76 -21.33
CA ALA A 144 26.89 -29.16 -20.79
C ALA A 144 27.45 -29.92 -19.57
N ARG A 145 26.57 -30.45 -18.69
CA ARG A 145 26.98 -31.26 -17.54
C ARG A 145 27.47 -32.64 -17.95
N GLU A 146 26.81 -33.28 -18.91
CA GLU A 146 27.28 -34.52 -19.51
C GLU A 146 28.66 -34.33 -20.17
N ALA A 147 28.86 -33.24 -20.90
CA ALA A 147 30.17 -32.89 -21.46
C ALA A 147 31.24 -32.79 -20.36
N LYS A 148 30.94 -32.10 -19.25
CA LYS A 148 31.84 -31.99 -18.09
C LYS A 148 32.15 -33.32 -17.40
N GLN A 149 31.22 -34.27 -17.41
CA GLN A 149 31.45 -35.61 -16.84
C GLN A 149 32.36 -36.47 -17.72
N ILE A 150 32.33 -36.28 -19.04
CA ILE A 150 33.17 -37.00 -19.99
C ILE A 150 34.60 -36.43 -19.97
N ASP A 151 34.72 -35.11 -20.06
CA ASP A 151 36.00 -34.42 -19.94
C ASP A 151 35.81 -33.08 -19.23
N ASN A 152 36.45 -32.94 -18.07
CA ASN A 152 36.23 -31.83 -17.15
C ASN A 152 37.13 -30.61 -17.44
N SER A 153 38.10 -30.76 -18.34
CA SER A 153 39.18 -29.80 -18.60
C SER A 153 39.12 -29.02 -19.93
N PRO A 154 38.28 -29.32 -20.95
CA PRO A 154 38.29 -28.54 -22.17
C PRO A 154 37.68 -27.16 -21.97
N LEU A 155 38.36 -26.15 -22.51
CA LEU A 155 37.92 -24.76 -22.50
C LEU A 155 36.46 -24.59 -22.99
N ILE A 156 36.06 -25.28 -24.06
CA ILE A 156 34.69 -25.20 -24.59
C ILE A 156 33.68 -25.73 -23.57
N VAL A 157 33.96 -26.87 -22.95
CA VAL A 157 33.04 -27.53 -21.99
C VAL A 157 32.79 -26.61 -20.78
N ALA A 158 33.86 -26.09 -20.19
CA ALA A 158 33.77 -25.19 -19.04
C ALA A 158 33.08 -23.85 -19.39
N SER A 159 33.36 -23.30 -20.57
CA SER A 159 32.76 -22.03 -21.03
C SER A 159 31.25 -22.16 -21.28
N VAL A 160 30.82 -23.23 -21.94
CA VAL A 160 29.40 -23.47 -22.25
C VAL A 160 28.62 -23.78 -20.97
N LEU A 161 29.18 -24.58 -20.06
CA LEU A 161 28.55 -24.81 -18.76
C LEU A 161 28.40 -23.50 -17.97
N GLY A 162 29.44 -22.67 -17.94
CA GLY A 162 29.39 -21.36 -17.29
C GLY A 162 28.28 -20.46 -17.86
N ALA A 163 28.16 -20.42 -19.19
CA ALA A 163 27.12 -19.64 -19.86
C ALA A 163 25.69 -20.17 -19.61
N ALA A 164 25.52 -21.49 -19.57
CA ALA A 164 24.23 -22.12 -19.28
C ALA A 164 23.80 -21.86 -17.82
N GLU A 165 24.69 -22.05 -16.84
CA GLU A 165 24.40 -21.78 -15.43
C GLU A 165 24.21 -20.28 -15.15
N TYR A 166 24.94 -19.39 -15.84
CA TYR A 166 24.73 -17.93 -15.74
C TYR A 166 23.34 -17.53 -16.24
N THR A 167 22.91 -18.10 -17.37
CA THR A 167 21.58 -17.89 -17.93
C THR A 167 20.49 -18.40 -16.99
N ARG A 168 20.67 -19.60 -16.44
CA ARG A 168 19.78 -20.19 -15.42
C ARG A 168 19.67 -19.30 -14.19
N SER A 169 20.79 -18.83 -13.65
CA SER A 169 20.80 -17.93 -12.50
C SER A 169 20.02 -16.64 -12.78
N THR A 170 20.18 -16.07 -13.98
CA THR A 170 19.44 -14.86 -14.38
C THR A 170 17.94 -15.10 -14.46
N GLN A 171 17.51 -16.23 -15.03
CA GLN A 171 16.09 -16.60 -15.07
C GLN A 171 15.51 -16.80 -13.66
N LEU A 172 16.21 -17.53 -12.80
CA LEU A 172 15.79 -17.76 -11.42
C LEU A 172 15.73 -16.46 -10.60
N LEU A 173 16.67 -15.54 -10.83
CA LEU A 173 16.66 -14.21 -10.22
C LEU A 173 15.43 -13.40 -10.65
N ASN A 174 15.04 -13.46 -11.93
CA ASN A 174 13.82 -12.80 -12.41
C ASN A 174 12.56 -13.39 -11.76
N GLN A 175 12.47 -14.73 -11.69
CA GLN A 175 11.36 -15.42 -11.01
C GLN A 175 11.29 -15.06 -9.52
N ALA A 176 12.43 -15.01 -8.83
CA ALA A 176 12.50 -14.51 -7.46
C ALA A 176 12.03 -13.05 -7.37
N GLY A 177 12.42 -12.20 -8.33
CA GLY A 177 11.99 -10.80 -8.41
C GLY A 177 10.48 -10.64 -8.55
N GLU A 178 9.84 -11.48 -9.34
CA GLU A 178 8.37 -11.51 -9.50
C GLU A 178 7.67 -11.90 -8.19
N LEU A 179 8.19 -12.92 -7.49
CA LEU A 179 7.70 -13.31 -6.17
C LEU A 179 7.88 -12.18 -5.13
N ARG A 180 9.03 -11.48 -5.15
CA ARG A 180 9.26 -10.31 -4.28
C ARG A 180 8.35 -9.14 -4.61
N ALA A 181 8.05 -8.91 -5.88
CA ALA A 181 7.10 -7.87 -6.30
C ALA A 181 5.67 -8.21 -5.81
N ARG A 182 5.25 -9.47 -5.91
CA ARG A 182 3.97 -9.93 -5.33
C ARG A 182 3.94 -9.78 -3.82
N LEU A 183 5.01 -10.21 -3.12
CA LEU A 183 5.17 -10.04 -1.68
C LEU A 183 5.03 -8.56 -1.26
N ALA A 184 5.65 -7.63 -2.01
CA ALA A 184 5.58 -6.20 -1.72
C ALA A 184 4.16 -5.64 -1.88
N ARG A 185 3.37 -6.15 -2.83
CA ARG A 185 1.94 -5.82 -2.98
C ARG A 185 1.13 -6.33 -1.80
N GLU A 186 1.28 -7.61 -1.42
CA GLU A 186 0.51 -8.16 -0.30
C GLU A 186 0.85 -7.52 1.04
N LEU A 187 2.12 -7.17 1.27
CA LEU A 187 2.49 -6.38 2.45
C LEU A 187 1.80 -5.02 2.49
N THR A 188 1.58 -4.40 1.32
CA THR A 188 0.87 -3.12 1.23
C THR A 188 -0.63 -3.30 1.45
N ASN A 189 -1.23 -4.36 0.90
CA ASN A 189 -2.62 -4.74 1.16
C ASN A 189 -2.84 -4.99 2.66
N LEU A 190 -1.95 -5.74 3.31
CA LEU A 190 -2.01 -6.00 4.75
C LEU A 190 -2.06 -4.70 5.58
N LEU A 191 -1.18 -3.75 5.26
CA LEU A 191 -1.14 -2.46 5.96
C LEU A 191 -2.41 -1.62 5.71
N ASN A 192 -2.97 -1.67 4.49
CA ASN A 192 -4.24 -1.01 4.18
C ASN A 192 -5.39 -1.61 5.00
N GLU A 193 -5.50 -2.94 5.05
CA GLU A 193 -6.52 -3.63 5.85
C GLU A 193 -6.36 -3.38 7.34
N ALA A 194 -5.12 -3.31 7.83
CA ALA A 194 -4.82 -2.95 9.21
C ALA A 194 -5.26 -1.52 9.55
N ALA A 195 -5.03 -0.56 8.63
CA ALA A 195 -5.48 0.82 8.79
C ALA A 195 -7.00 0.95 8.76
N VAL A 196 -7.69 0.17 7.92
CA VAL A 196 -9.16 0.08 7.94
C VAL A 196 -9.62 -0.47 9.28
N TRP A 197 -9.05 -1.59 9.74
CA TRP A 197 -9.38 -2.20 11.03
C TRP A 197 -9.19 -1.23 12.19
N LYS A 198 -8.09 -0.47 12.24
CA LYS A 198 -7.84 0.49 13.33
C LYS A 198 -8.89 1.60 13.37
N ARG A 199 -9.31 2.09 12.20
CA ARG A 199 -10.41 3.07 12.10
C ARG A 199 -11.75 2.46 12.53
N THR A 200 -12.06 1.25 12.06
CA THR A 200 -13.27 0.51 12.45
C THR A 200 -13.32 0.25 13.96
N ARG A 201 -12.18 -0.07 14.58
CA ARG A 201 -12.04 -0.26 16.03
C ARG A 201 -12.31 1.04 16.78
N GLY A 202 -11.75 2.16 16.32
CA GLY A 202 -12.06 3.48 16.89
C GLY A 202 -13.56 3.82 16.83
N SER A 203 -14.23 3.52 15.73
CA SER A 203 -15.70 3.67 15.63
C SER A 203 -16.44 2.74 16.59
N ALA A 204 -16.01 1.47 16.69
CA ALA A 204 -16.61 0.51 17.63
C ALA A 204 -16.49 0.98 19.09
N ASP A 205 -15.33 1.51 19.47
CA ASP A 205 -15.07 2.05 20.80
C ASP A 205 -15.90 3.31 21.08
N TYR A 206 -16.07 4.20 20.09
CA TYR A 206 -17.00 5.34 20.20
C TYR A 206 -18.43 4.90 20.53
N PHE A 207 -18.99 3.93 19.78
CA PHE A 207 -20.35 3.44 20.05
C PHE A 207 -20.45 2.60 21.34
N ARG A 208 -19.34 2.01 21.82
CA ARG A 208 -19.27 1.41 23.15
C ARG A 208 -19.34 2.47 24.25
N GLY A 209 -18.76 3.65 24.04
CA GLY A 209 -18.83 4.78 24.97
C GLY A 209 -20.21 5.45 25.08
N LEU A 210 -21.11 5.23 24.11
CA LEU A 210 -22.49 5.76 24.11
C LEU A 210 -23.47 4.93 24.96
N ASP A 211 -22.99 4.19 25.96
CA ASP A 211 -23.85 3.43 26.86
C ASP A 211 -24.70 4.38 27.73
N SER A 212 -26.01 4.40 27.47
CA SER A 212 -26.97 5.28 28.15
C SER A 212 -27.78 4.56 29.23
N ALA A 213 -27.43 3.33 29.59
CA ALA A 213 -28.22 2.52 30.54
C ALA A 213 -28.40 3.22 31.91
N ALA A 214 -27.33 3.82 32.44
CA ALA A 214 -27.38 4.55 33.71
C ALA A 214 -28.30 5.78 33.63
N THR A 215 -28.10 6.65 32.62
CA THR A 215 -28.92 7.85 32.41
C THR A 215 -30.39 7.51 32.15
N LEU A 216 -30.67 6.43 31.42
CA LEU A 216 -32.03 5.93 31.21
C LEU A 216 -32.67 5.47 32.52
N GLY A 217 -31.91 4.81 33.39
CA GLY A 217 -32.36 4.41 34.72
C GLY A 217 -32.77 5.61 35.57
N GLU A 218 -31.93 6.65 35.61
CA GLU A 218 -32.19 7.89 36.34
C GLU A 218 -33.43 8.62 35.82
N LEU A 219 -33.57 8.78 34.50
CA LEU A 219 -34.72 9.46 33.90
C LEU A 219 -36.03 8.70 34.14
N LYS A 220 -36.00 7.36 34.07
CA LYS A 220 -37.16 6.52 34.39
C LYS A 220 -37.57 6.70 35.86
N ALA A 221 -36.61 6.72 36.78
CA ALA A 221 -36.87 7.00 38.19
C ALA A 221 -37.46 8.41 38.41
N MET A 222 -36.94 9.44 37.72
CA MET A 222 -37.48 10.81 37.80
C MET A 222 -38.91 10.91 37.26
N ARG A 223 -39.21 10.23 36.15
CA ARG A 223 -40.58 10.14 35.60
C ARG A 223 -41.52 9.53 36.62
N ASP A 224 -41.12 8.41 37.23
CA ASP A 224 -41.96 7.69 38.19
C ASP A 224 -42.19 8.52 39.47
N ALA A 225 -41.17 9.25 39.93
CA ALA A 225 -41.30 10.18 41.05
C ALA A 225 -42.28 11.34 40.75
N LEU A 226 -42.28 11.89 39.53
CA LEU A 226 -43.25 12.91 39.11
C LEU A 226 -44.67 12.34 38.97
N ALA A 227 -44.81 11.12 38.46
CA ALA A 227 -46.10 10.45 38.36
C ALA A 227 -46.71 10.16 39.74
N ALA A 228 -45.87 9.91 40.75
CA ALA A 228 -46.28 9.66 42.13
C ALA A 228 -46.73 10.92 42.90
N LYS A 229 -46.56 12.14 42.36
CA LYS A 229 -47.00 13.40 43.00
C LYS A 229 -48.52 13.59 42.91
N LYS A 230 -49.27 12.70 43.56
CA LYS A 230 -50.73 12.77 43.65
C LYS A 230 -51.20 13.95 44.51
N GLU A 231 -50.43 14.29 45.55
CA GLU A 231 -50.74 15.35 46.51
C GLU A 231 -50.94 16.74 45.86
N SER A 232 -50.16 17.09 44.83
CA SER A 232 -50.32 18.39 44.14
C SER A 232 -51.63 18.47 43.35
N ARG A 233 -52.07 17.36 42.77
CA ARG A 233 -53.34 17.25 42.04
C ARG A 233 -54.52 17.24 42.99
N ASP A 234 -54.42 16.47 44.07
CA ASP A 234 -55.45 16.40 45.10
C ASP A 234 -55.63 17.77 45.77
N ALA A 235 -54.53 18.50 46.03
CA ALA A 235 -54.57 19.87 46.56
C ALA A 235 -55.22 20.88 45.59
N ALA A 236 -54.92 20.81 44.28
CA ALA A 236 -55.56 21.66 43.28
C ALA A 236 -57.07 21.36 43.17
N ALA A 237 -57.46 20.09 43.18
CA ALA A 237 -58.86 19.67 43.16
C ALA A 237 -59.62 20.13 44.42
N ALA A 238 -58.99 20.05 45.60
CA ALA A 238 -59.57 20.53 46.84
C ALA A 238 -59.78 22.06 46.83
N LEU A 239 -58.80 22.83 46.32
CA LEU A 239 -58.94 24.29 46.16
C LEU A 239 -60.03 24.66 45.15
N ALA A 240 -60.12 23.95 44.03
CA ALA A 240 -61.19 24.14 43.05
C ALA A 240 -62.59 23.87 43.66
N ALA A 241 -62.71 22.83 44.49
CA ALA A 241 -63.95 22.55 45.21
C ALA A 241 -64.30 23.68 46.21
N GLN A 242 -63.32 24.20 46.96
CA GLN A 242 -63.52 25.32 47.88
C GLN A 242 -63.92 26.61 47.17
N VAL A 243 -63.35 26.90 45.99
CA VAL A 243 -63.75 28.05 45.17
C VAL A 243 -65.19 27.89 44.70
N SER A 244 -65.56 26.72 44.18
CA SER A 244 -66.93 26.43 43.73
C SER A 244 -67.95 26.54 44.87
N GLU A 245 -67.65 25.97 46.04
CA GLU A 245 -68.50 26.08 47.23
C GLU A 245 -68.66 27.55 47.65
N ARG A 246 -67.57 28.34 47.59
CA ARG A 246 -67.60 29.75 47.96
C ARG A 246 -68.41 30.60 46.98
N GLU A 247 -68.31 30.32 45.69
CA GLU A 247 -69.11 30.97 44.64
C GLU A 247 -70.59 30.68 44.83
N GLN A 248 -70.96 29.42 45.09
CA GLN A 248 -72.34 29.03 45.37
C GLN A 248 -72.89 29.72 46.64
N ALA A 249 -72.08 29.82 47.70
CA ALA A 249 -72.46 30.53 48.91
C ALA A 249 -72.66 32.04 48.67
N LEU A 250 -71.79 32.66 47.87
CA LEU A 250 -71.90 34.07 47.51
C LEU A 250 -73.14 34.34 46.64
N ASP A 251 -73.43 33.47 45.68
CA ASP A 251 -74.62 33.58 44.83
C ASP A 251 -75.91 33.43 45.64
N LYS A 252 -75.93 32.48 46.59
CA LYS A 252 -77.03 32.35 47.54
C LYS A 252 -77.18 33.62 48.40
N ALA A 253 -76.10 34.15 48.96
CA ALA A 253 -76.14 35.37 49.75
C ALA A 253 -76.63 36.58 48.92
N LYS A 254 -76.24 36.69 47.65
CA LYS A 254 -76.76 37.72 46.72
C LYS A 254 -78.25 37.55 46.45
N ALA A 255 -78.72 36.32 46.25
CA ALA A 255 -80.14 36.03 46.06
C ALA A 255 -80.95 36.36 47.33
N ASP A 256 -80.45 35.98 48.51
CA ASP A 256 -81.07 36.29 49.81
C ASP A 256 -81.10 37.81 50.06
N LEU A 257 -80.05 38.53 49.65
CA LEU A 257 -80.00 39.99 49.73
C LEU A 257 -81.05 40.64 48.81
N ALA A 258 -81.16 40.17 47.56
CA ALA A 258 -82.16 40.66 46.63
C ALA A 258 -83.59 40.42 47.15
N LYS A 259 -83.83 39.24 47.73
CA LYS A 259 -85.11 38.89 48.37
C LYS A 259 -85.41 39.80 49.58
N ALA A 260 -84.44 40.01 50.47
CA ALA A 260 -84.61 40.86 51.64
C ALA A 260 -84.85 42.34 51.27
N ASN A 261 -84.19 42.83 50.21
CA ASN A 261 -84.46 44.17 49.65
C ASN A 261 -85.87 44.27 49.08
N ALA A 262 -86.34 43.26 48.35
CA ALA A 262 -87.71 43.22 47.83
C ALA A 262 -88.75 43.16 48.97
N GLU A 263 -88.46 42.43 50.06
CA GLU A 263 -89.29 42.41 51.27
C GLU A 263 -89.40 43.81 51.91
N ILE A 264 -88.30 44.55 52.04
CA ILE A 264 -88.35 45.94 52.54
C ILE A 264 -89.14 46.85 51.60
N GLN A 265 -88.88 46.81 50.29
CA GLN A 265 -89.61 47.64 49.32
C GLN A 265 -91.12 47.35 49.35
N ALA A 266 -91.51 46.07 49.49
CA ALA A 266 -92.90 45.68 49.63
C ALA A 266 -93.51 46.16 50.96
N LEU A 267 -92.76 46.12 52.07
CA LEU A 267 -93.19 46.67 53.36
C LEU A 267 -93.35 48.19 53.30
N GLU A 268 -92.42 48.90 52.67
CA GLU A 268 -92.47 50.35 52.45
C GLU A 268 -93.66 50.75 51.57
N ALA A 269 -93.90 50.03 50.47
CA ALA A 269 -95.03 50.28 49.58
C ALA A 269 -96.39 49.98 50.23
N ARG A 270 -96.45 48.97 51.11
CA ARG A 270 -97.65 48.63 51.88
C ARG A 270 -97.93 49.66 52.99
N GLY A 271 -96.88 50.25 53.56
CA GLY A 271 -96.97 51.23 54.64
C GLY A 271 -97.65 50.69 55.89
N PHE A 272 -98.17 51.59 56.72
CA PHE A 272 -98.97 51.28 57.91
C PHE A 272 -100.27 52.10 57.88
N ARG A 273 -101.29 51.66 58.62
CA ARG A 273 -102.58 52.37 58.68
C ARG A 273 -102.48 53.53 59.67
N ALA A 274 -102.71 54.75 59.21
CA ALA A 274 -102.67 55.95 60.06
C ALA A 274 -103.75 55.88 61.17
N GLY A 275 -103.33 56.13 62.42
CA GLY A 275 -104.20 56.05 63.61
C GLY A 275 -104.34 54.66 64.25
N ASP A 276 -103.61 53.64 63.77
CA ASP A 276 -103.57 52.29 64.34
C ASP A 276 -102.17 51.97 64.87
N ASP A 277 -101.99 52.14 66.19
CA ASP A 277 -100.71 51.93 66.87
C ASP A 277 -100.21 50.47 66.78
N ALA A 278 -101.12 49.49 66.67
CA ALA A 278 -100.77 48.09 66.50
C ALA A 278 -100.22 47.82 65.08
N SER A 279 -100.82 48.46 64.06
CA SER A 279 -100.31 48.42 62.68
C SER A 279 -98.92 49.06 62.56
N PHE A 280 -98.67 50.19 63.25
CA PHE A 280 -97.38 50.84 63.26
C PHE A 280 -96.30 50.04 64.00
N ALA A 281 -96.63 49.46 65.16
CA ALA A 281 -95.71 48.60 65.92
C ALA A 281 -95.32 47.33 65.13
N ALA A 282 -96.28 46.71 64.43
CA ALA A 282 -96.03 45.56 63.57
C ALA A 282 -95.13 45.92 62.37
N TYR A 283 -95.41 47.05 61.70
CA TYR A 283 -94.56 47.58 60.62
C TYR A 283 -93.13 47.84 61.09
N ARG A 284 -92.95 48.56 62.22
CA ARG A 284 -91.63 48.85 62.79
C ARG A 284 -90.85 47.58 63.12
N THR A 285 -91.53 46.57 63.67
CA THR A 285 -90.91 45.27 64.02
C THR A 285 -90.48 44.51 62.77
N GLN A 286 -91.34 44.42 61.75
CA GLN A 286 -91.04 43.75 60.49
C GLN A 286 -89.94 44.48 59.70
N HIS A 287 -89.98 45.81 59.66
CA HIS A 287 -88.97 46.65 59.03
C HIS A 287 -87.61 46.51 59.73
N ALA A 288 -87.58 46.52 61.07
CA ALA A 288 -86.34 46.31 61.83
C ALA A 288 -85.76 44.91 61.57
N ALA A 289 -86.59 43.87 61.56
CA ALA A 289 -86.17 42.50 61.27
C ALA A 289 -85.62 42.34 59.83
N ALA A 290 -86.29 42.93 58.83
CA ALA A 290 -85.83 42.90 57.45
C ALA A 290 -84.54 43.73 57.26
N SER A 291 -84.43 44.89 57.90
CA SER A 291 -83.21 45.73 57.88
C SER A 291 -82.03 45.01 58.53
N GLN A 292 -82.27 44.29 59.63
CA GLN A 292 -81.24 43.49 60.29
C GLN A 292 -80.82 42.30 59.41
N ARG A 293 -81.77 41.66 58.72
CA ARG A 293 -81.48 40.58 57.76
C ARG A 293 -80.66 41.08 56.58
N ILE A 294 -80.98 42.25 56.01
CA ILE A 294 -80.16 42.89 54.96
C ILE A 294 -78.74 43.12 55.47
N LYS A 295 -78.57 43.74 56.65
CA LYS A 295 -77.23 43.99 57.21
C LYS A 295 -76.45 42.69 57.42
N GLN A 296 -77.10 41.65 57.93
CA GLN A 296 -76.49 40.34 58.12
C GLN A 296 -76.05 39.71 56.79
N VAL A 297 -76.94 39.65 55.80
CA VAL A 297 -76.64 39.05 54.49
C VAL A 297 -75.62 39.89 53.70
N GLN A 298 -75.66 41.24 53.81
CA GLN A 298 -74.62 42.11 53.25
C GLN A 298 -73.26 41.85 53.89
N SER A 299 -73.21 41.71 55.22
CA SER A 299 -71.95 41.40 55.93
C SER A 299 -71.43 40.01 55.54
N GLU A 300 -72.32 39.04 55.36
CA GLU A 300 -71.97 37.68 54.92
C GLU A 300 -71.46 37.68 53.48
N ALA A 301 -72.14 38.36 52.56
CA ALA A 301 -71.67 38.50 51.18
C ALA A 301 -70.31 39.22 51.09
N GLN A 302 -70.12 40.31 51.84
CA GLN A 302 -68.83 41.01 51.90
C GLN A 302 -67.72 40.15 52.49
N LEU A 303 -68.02 39.36 53.51
CA LEU A 303 -67.07 38.44 54.15
C LEU A 303 -66.70 37.28 53.23
N LEU A 304 -67.65 36.74 52.45
CA LEU A 304 -67.38 35.70 51.45
C LEU A 304 -66.54 36.23 50.27
N GLU A 305 -66.82 37.45 49.81
CA GLU A 305 -66.15 38.09 48.66
C GLU A 305 -64.77 38.62 49.02
N ARG A 306 -64.67 39.44 50.08
CA ARG A 306 -63.45 40.19 50.45
C ARG A 306 -62.67 39.56 51.60
N GLY A 307 -63.21 38.53 52.25
CA GLY A 307 -62.60 37.92 53.43
C GLY A 307 -62.76 38.78 54.69
N GLY A 308 -62.23 38.30 55.81
CA GLY A 308 -62.30 39.01 57.09
C GLY A 308 -62.34 38.05 58.28
N ARG A 309 -62.95 38.48 59.39
CA ARG A 309 -63.21 37.62 60.55
C ARG A 309 -64.70 37.55 60.85
N LYS A 310 -65.28 36.36 60.78
CA LYS A 310 -66.70 36.11 61.06
C LYS A 310 -66.93 36.18 62.57
N GLY A 311 -67.83 37.05 63.00
CA GLY A 311 -68.16 37.24 64.42
C GLY A 311 -67.10 37.99 65.22
N ALA A 312 -66.22 38.74 64.56
CA ALA A 312 -65.28 39.61 65.26
C ALA A 312 -65.96 40.90 65.75
N GLU A 313 -65.51 41.39 66.90
CA GLU A 313 -65.95 42.66 67.47
C GLU A 313 -64.85 43.72 67.28
N LEU A 314 -65.26 44.91 66.82
CA LEU A 314 -64.39 46.08 66.74
C LEU A 314 -64.37 46.76 68.12
N VAL A 315 -63.23 46.73 68.80
CA VAL A 315 -63.07 47.32 70.14
C VAL A 315 -62.24 48.60 70.03
N GLY A 316 -62.89 49.74 70.25
CA GLY A 316 -62.29 51.08 70.21
C GLY A 316 -63.28 52.14 69.71
N GLU A 317 -63.13 53.39 70.16
CA GLU A 317 -64.02 54.50 69.76
C GLU A 317 -63.75 55.01 68.34
N ASN A 318 -62.56 54.70 67.79
CA ASN A 318 -62.16 55.07 66.42
C ASN A 318 -62.16 53.85 65.49
N LEU A 319 -63.12 53.78 64.56
CA LEU A 319 -63.29 52.66 63.63
C LEU A 319 -62.07 52.38 62.72
N ALA A 320 -61.22 53.39 62.48
CA ALA A 320 -60.02 53.24 61.64
C ALA A 320 -58.83 52.60 62.39
N GLU A 321 -58.85 52.64 63.73
CA GLU A 321 -57.77 52.16 64.62
C GLU A 321 -58.26 51.07 65.59
N ALA A 322 -59.53 50.69 65.50
CA ALA A 322 -60.16 49.74 66.41
C ALA A 322 -59.51 48.36 66.33
N GLU A 323 -59.22 47.79 67.51
CA GLU A 323 -58.67 46.45 67.62
C GLU A 323 -59.77 45.43 67.27
N ILE A 324 -59.50 44.55 66.30
CA ILE A 324 -60.42 43.46 65.94
C ILE A 324 -60.19 42.30 66.91
N ARG A 325 -61.10 42.08 67.87
CA ARG A 325 -61.03 40.97 68.83
C ARG A 325 -61.93 39.81 68.44
N GLY A 326 -61.40 38.59 68.58
CA GLY A 326 -62.12 37.36 68.28
C GLY A 326 -62.40 37.14 66.78
N GLY A 327 -63.32 36.21 66.50
CA GLY A 327 -63.82 35.87 65.17
C GLY A 327 -62.98 34.83 64.40
N GLU A 328 -63.66 34.03 63.57
CA GLU A 328 -63.05 33.01 62.72
C GLU A 328 -62.55 33.64 61.40
N ALA A 329 -61.32 33.37 61.01
CA ALA A 329 -60.75 33.91 59.79
C ALA A 329 -61.41 33.30 58.55
N VAL A 330 -61.87 34.16 57.64
CA VAL A 330 -62.45 33.75 56.36
C VAL A 330 -61.59 34.28 55.22
N VAL A 331 -61.04 33.35 54.45
CA VAL A 331 -60.25 33.65 53.24
C VAL A 331 -61.16 34.23 52.17
N SER A 332 -60.74 35.28 51.48
CA SER A 332 -61.53 35.90 50.40
C SER A 332 -61.63 35.00 49.16
N LEU A 333 -62.69 35.17 48.37
CA LEU A 333 -62.85 34.46 47.10
C LEU A 333 -61.68 34.76 46.14
N ASP A 334 -61.23 36.01 46.09
CA ASP A 334 -60.07 36.42 45.27
C ASP A 334 -58.77 35.72 45.70
N GLN A 335 -58.55 35.56 47.00
CA GLN A 335 -57.39 34.84 47.51
C GLN A 335 -57.46 33.34 47.20
N LEU A 336 -58.63 32.72 47.33
CA LEU A 336 -58.83 31.31 46.94
C LEU A 336 -58.60 31.11 45.44
N ARG A 337 -59.11 32.00 44.58
CA ARG A 337 -58.87 31.97 43.13
C ARG A 337 -57.39 32.12 42.77
N ARG A 338 -56.65 33.00 43.45
CA ARG A 338 -55.18 33.12 43.26
C ARG A 338 -54.45 31.85 43.67
N GLN A 339 -54.85 31.23 44.78
CA GLN A 339 -54.27 29.97 45.25
C GLN A 339 -54.58 28.82 44.29
N GLN A 340 -55.81 28.73 43.78
CA GLN A 340 -56.18 27.77 42.75
C GLN A 340 -55.34 27.96 41.48
N ALA A 341 -55.22 29.19 40.96
CA ALA A 341 -54.41 29.46 39.77
C ALA A 341 -52.93 29.07 39.94
N ALA A 342 -52.36 29.29 41.13
CA ALA A 342 -50.99 28.86 41.43
C ALA A 342 -50.86 27.33 41.54
N ALA A 343 -51.87 26.65 42.10
CA ALA A 343 -51.92 25.19 42.16
C ALA A 343 -52.07 24.56 40.76
N ASP A 344 -52.94 25.12 39.93
CA ASP A 344 -53.16 24.70 38.54
C ASP A 344 -51.88 24.90 37.70
N ASP A 345 -51.21 26.04 37.83
CA ASP A 345 -49.91 26.29 37.17
C ASP A 345 -48.85 25.28 37.63
N ARG A 346 -48.80 24.94 38.92
CA ARG A 346 -47.88 23.91 39.43
C ARG A 346 -48.17 22.54 38.81
N VAL A 347 -49.43 22.12 38.76
CA VAL A 347 -49.83 20.86 38.12
C VAL A 347 -49.47 20.87 36.63
N ALA A 348 -49.69 21.98 35.94
CA ALA A 348 -49.33 22.14 34.53
C ALA A 348 -47.81 22.02 34.29
N ARG A 349 -46.98 22.65 35.15
CA ARG A 349 -45.52 22.54 35.09
C ARG A 349 -45.02 21.12 35.37
N GLU A 350 -45.61 20.43 36.34
CA GLU A 350 -45.28 19.04 36.66
C GLU A 350 -45.62 18.12 35.47
N ALA A 351 -46.78 18.31 34.84
CA ALA A 351 -47.17 17.58 33.63
C ALA A 351 -46.26 17.86 32.42
N ALA A 352 -45.88 19.13 32.21
CA ALA A 352 -44.94 19.51 31.15
C ALA A 352 -43.55 18.89 31.38
N SER A 353 -43.08 18.87 32.64
CA SER A 353 -41.81 18.25 33.02
C SER A 353 -41.82 16.74 32.78
N ALA A 354 -42.91 16.05 33.15
CA ALA A 354 -43.07 14.62 32.88
C ALA A 354 -43.01 14.32 31.38
N LYS A 355 -43.70 15.12 30.55
CA LYS A 355 -43.66 14.99 29.09
C LYS A 355 -42.26 15.23 28.51
N ALA A 356 -41.51 16.20 29.03
CA ALA A 356 -40.15 16.47 28.60
C ALA A 356 -39.21 15.29 28.95
N ILE A 357 -39.34 14.72 30.15
CA ILE A 357 -38.58 13.52 30.56
C ILE A 357 -38.95 12.32 29.69
N GLU A 358 -40.23 12.11 29.36
CA GLU A 358 -40.64 11.04 28.44
C GLU A 358 -40.02 11.19 27.03
N GLN A 359 -39.95 12.42 26.51
CA GLN A 359 -39.27 12.69 25.24
C GLN A 359 -37.78 12.39 25.31
N GLN A 360 -37.11 12.76 26.40
CA GLN A 360 -35.70 12.43 26.63
C GLN A 360 -35.47 10.93 26.76
N ILE A 361 -36.33 10.20 27.48
CA ILE A 361 -36.28 8.73 27.58
C ILE A 361 -36.39 8.12 26.19
N LYS A 362 -37.39 8.51 25.38
CA LYS A 362 -37.58 8.00 24.01
C LYS A 362 -36.36 8.27 23.13
N PHE A 363 -35.80 9.47 23.20
CA PHE A 363 -34.60 9.83 22.46
C PHE A 363 -33.39 8.97 22.85
N LEU A 364 -33.13 8.81 24.16
CA LEU A 364 -32.01 7.98 24.63
C LEU A 364 -32.23 6.50 24.35
N GLU A 365 -33.46 5.99 24.41
CA GLU A 365 -33.79 4.62 24.00
C GLU A 365 -33.44 4.40 22.52
N GLN A 366 -33.79 5.34 21.64
CA GLN A 366 -33.42 5.28 20.22
C GLN A 366 -31.90 5.32 20.02
N VAL A 367 -31.19 6.26 20.66
CA VAL A 367 -29.73 6.36 20.58
C VAL A 367 -29.06 5.07 21.07
N SER A 368 -29.57 4.48 22.15
CA SER A 368 -29.05 3.22 22.71
C SER A 368 -29.23 2.02 21.77
N ALA A 369 -30.39 1.94 21.09
CA ALA A 369 -30.68 0.91 20.11
C ALA A 369 -29.80 1.06 18.87
N ASP A 370 -29.63 2.29 18.37
CA ASP A 370 -28.76 2.60 17.23
C ASP A 370 -27.30 2.29 17.56
N ALA A 371 -26.84 2.64 18.76
CA ALA A 371 -25.50 2.32 19.25
C ALA A 371 -25.30 0.80 19.40
N ALA A 372 -26.29 0.04 19.89
CA ALA A 372 -26.23 -1.42 19.95
C ALA A 372 -26.13 -2.03 18.54
N SER A 373 -26.96 -1.59 17.60
CA SER A 373 -26.92 -2.02 16.20
C SER A 373 -25.58 -1.69 15.52
N ALA A 374 -25.05 -0.48 15.75
CA ALA A 374 -23.75 -0.07 15.26
C ALA A 374 -22.62 -0.96 15.83
N ARG A 375 -22.64 -1.24 17.14
CA ARG A 375 -21.66 -2.15 17.79
C ARG A 375 -21.66 -3.53 17.15
N THR A 376 -22.83 -4.13 16.90
CA THR A 376 -22.92 -5.44 16.23
C THR A 376 -22.33 -5.41 14.82
N ARG A 377 -22.66 -4.37 14.04
CA ARG A 377 -22.11 -4.21 12.68
C ARG A 377 -20.60 -4.03 12.68
N TYR A 378 -20.06 -3.20 13.56
CA TYR A 378 -18.62 -3.00 13.67
C TYR A 378 -17.89 -4.24 14.19
N ALA A 379 -18.47 -4.98 15.15
CA ALA A 379 -17.90 -6.24 15.62
C ALA A 379 -17.79 -7.27 14.49
N ALA A 380 -18.83 -7.42 13.68
CA ALA A 380 -18.80 -8.29 12.50
C ALA A 380 -17.74 -7.86 11.48
N ARG A 381 -17.64 -6.55 11.19
CA ARG A 381 -16.61 -6.03 10.28
C ARG A 381 -15.19 -6.20 10.81
N LEU A 382 -14.98 -6.03 12.11
CA LEU A 382 -13.67 -6.27 12.74
C LEU A 382 -13.25 -7.73 12.59
N ALA A 383 -14.15 -8.68 12.84
CA ALA A 383 -13.87 -10.11 12.67
C ALA A 383 -13.55 -10.47 11.20
N GLU A 384 -14.26 -9.88 10.23
CA GLU A 384 -13.97 -10.05 8.80
C GLU A 384 -12.58 -9.54 8.44
N LEU A 385 -12.23 -8.33 8.88
CA LEU A 385 -10.92 -7.73 8.63
C LEU A 385 -9.78 -8.54 9.29
N GLU A 386 -10.01 -9.10 10.47
CA GLU A 386 -9.05 -9.97 11.15
C GLU A 386 -8.83 -11.28 10.39
N ALA A 387 -9.88 -11.88 9.83
CA ALA A 387 -9.77 -13.06 8.99
C ALA A 387 -8.96 -12.76 7.71
N VAL A 388 -9.24 -11.64 7.04
CA VAL A 388 -8.48 -11.20 5.86
C VAL A 388 -7.01 -10.96 6.19
N GLN A 389 -6.71 -10.25 7.27
CA GLN A 389 -5.33 -10.01 7.71
C GLN A 389 -4.60 -11.32 8.03
N THR A 390 -5.28 -12.29 8.66
CA THR A 390 -4.71 -13.61 8.96
C THR A 390 -4.34 -14.36 7.67
N ALA A 391 -5.23 -14.35 6.67
CA ALA A 391 -4.97 -14.95 5.37
C ALA A 391 -3.80 -14.28 4.64
N LEU A 392 -3.74 -12.95 4.65
CA LEU A 392 -2.63 -12.18 4.05
C LEU A 392 -1.29 -12.46 4.73
N VAL A 393 -1.25 -12.55 6.06
CA VAL A 393 -0.03 -12.90 6.80
C VAL A 393 0.49 -14.27 6.38
N GLU A 394 -0.38 -15.25 6.19
CA GLU A 394 0.00 -16.58 5.74
C GLU A 394 0.49 -16.57 4.28
N GLU A 395 -0.20 -15.86 3.38
CA GLU A 395 0.25 -15.70 1.99
C GLU A 395 1.63 -15.02 1.92
N ILE A 396 1.84 -13.95 2.70
CA ILE A 396 3.12 -13.24 2.81
C ILE A 396 4.25 -14.19 3.24
N LYS A 397 4.01 -15.06 4.23
CA LYS A 397 5.00 -16.06 4.66
C LYS A 397 5.32 -17.04 3.53
N GLN A 398 4.31 -17.57 2.85
CA GLN A 398 4.50 -18.51 1.75
C GLN A 398 5.26 -17.89 0.57
N LEU A 399 4.93 -16.64 0.20
CA LEU A 399 5.62 -15.90 -0.85
C LEU A 399 7.08 -15.61 -0.46
N ALA A 400 7.34 -15.23 0.79
CA ALA A 400 8.69 -14.99 1.29
C ALA A 400 9.55 -16.27 1.25
N THR A 401 8.99 -17.42 1.63
CA THR A 401 9.67 -18.72 1.55
C THR A 401 10.00 -19.09 0.10
N ARG A 402 9.00 -19.06 -0.80
CA ARG A 402 9.20 -19.39 -2.23
C ARG A 402 10.22 -18.46 -2.90
N ALA A 403 10.17 -17.17 -2.58
CA ALA A 403 11.15 -16.21 -3.10
C ALA A 403 12.56 -16.54 -2.60
N THR A 404 12.71 -16.91 -1.33
CA THR A 404 14.00 -17.27 -0.73
C THR A 404 14.57 -18.55 -1.34
N GLU A 405 13.74 -19.57 -1.56
CA GLU A 405 14.11 -20.81 -2.25
C GLU A 405 14.61 -20.51 -3.68
N LYS A 406 13.88 -19.68 -4.44
CA LYS A 406 14.30 -19.29 -5.79
C LYS A 406 15.58 -18.46 -5.81
N GLU A 407 15.79 -17.59 -4.83
CA GLU A 407 17.06 -16.88 -4.65
C GLU A 407 18.20 -17.84 -4.32
N GLN A 408 17.97 -18.88 -3.50
CA GLN A 408 18.99 -19.89 -3.20
C GLN A 408 19.37 -20.69 -4.46
N GLU A 409 18.38 -21.10 -5.27
CA GLU A 409 18.64 -21.74 -6.57
C GLU A 409 19.43 -20.81 -7.50
N ALA A 410 19.06 -19.53 -7.56
CA ALA A 410 19.75 -18.53 -8.38
C ALA A 410 21.20 -18.33 -7.94
N LEU A 411 21.45 -18.29 -6.64
CA LEU A 411 22.78 -18.16 -6.05
C LEU A 411 23.65 -19.39 -6.36
N ALA A 412 23.11 -20.59 -6.17
CA ALA A 412 23.81 -21.83 -6.50
C ALA A 412 24.20 -21.89 -7.99
N ALA A 413 23.31 -21.47 -8.89
CA ALA A 413 23.58 -21.39 -10.32
C ALA A 413 24.65 -20.30 -10.64
N ALA A 414 24.61 -19.14 -9.98
CA ALA A 414 25.65 -18.10 -10.17
C ALA A 414 27.03 -18.58 -9.70
N GLN A 415 27.09 -19.29 -8.58
CA GLN A 415 28.33 -19.88 -8.05
C GLN A 415 28.85 -20.99 -8.95
N ALA A 416 27.97 -21.86 -9.47
CA ALA A 416 28.32 -22.87 -10.46
C ALA A 416 28.87 -22.25 -11.76
N ALA A 417 28.26 -21.15 -12.22
CA ALA A 417 28.74 -20.39 -13.36
C ALA A 417 30.13 -19.80 -13.09
N ALA A 418 30.34 -19.16 -11.93
CA ALA A 418 31.64 -18.61 -11.54
C ALA A 418 32.73 -19.68 -11.46
N ALA A 419 32.42 -20.86 -10.91
CA ALA A 419 33.34 -21.99 -10.87
C ALA A 419 33.68 -22.51 -12.27
N ALA A 420 32.68 -22.68 -13.14
CA ALA A 420 32.90 -23.13 -14.52
C ALA A 420 33.73 -22.12 -15.34
N PHE A 421 33.51 -20.81 -15.18
CA PHE A 421 34.34 -19.80 -15.84
C PHE A 421 35.77 -19.74 -15.29
N ARG A 422 35.96 -20.04 -14.00
CA ARG A 422 37.29 -20.21 -13.43
C ARG A 422 38.01 -21.42 -14.02
N ASP A 423 37.31 -22.54 -14.17
CA ASP A 423 37.84 -23.75 -14.81
C ASP A 423 38.22 -23.46 -16.28
N ALA A 424 37.39 -22.69 -17.00
CA ALA A 424 37.70 -22.21 -18.35
C ALA A 424 38.98 -21.34 -18.38
N GLN A 425 39.15 -20.43 -17.41
CA GLN A 425 40.36 -19.62 -17.31
C GLN A 425 41.61 -20.49 -17.05
N LYS A 426 41.52 -21.47 -16.15
CA LYS A 426 42.62 -22.41 -15.89
C LYS A 426 42.99 -23.19 -17.14
N ALA A 427 42.00 -23.66 -17.90
CA ALA A 427 42.24 -24.36 -19.16
C ALA A 427 42.98 -23.48 -20.19
N ILE A 428 42.65 -22.18 -20.26
CA ILE A 428 43.39 -21.21 -21.09
C ILE A 428 44.83 -21.04 -20.59
N ASP A 429 45.01 -20.88 -19.28
CA ASP A 429 46.33 -20.63 -18.69
C ASP A 429 47.26 -21.85 -18.87
N ASP A 430 46.73 -23.07 -18.66
CA ASP A 430 47.46 -24.31 -18.86
C ASP A 430 47.78 -24.55 -20.34
N TRP A 431 46.83 -24.25 -21.25
CA TRP A 431 47.07 -24.31 -22.69
C TRP A 431 48.18 -23.35 -23.13
N LYS A 432 48.20 -22.13 -22.59
CA LYS A 432 49.27 -21.16 -22.86
C LYS A 432 50.61 -21.62 -22.31
N ARG A 433 50.63 -22.18 -21.10
CA ARG A 433 51.85 -22.74 -20.50
C ARG A 433 52.41 -23.86 -21.37
N GLN A 434 51.57 -24.82 -21.75
CA GLN A 434 51.97 -25.93 -22.64
C GLN A 434 52.47 -25.43 -24.00
N ALA A 435 51.79 -24.45 -24.60
CA ALA A 435 52.23 -23.87 -25.87
C ALA A 435 53.58 -23.14 -25.73
N ALA A 436 53.82 -22.45 -24.61
CA ALA A 436 55.10 -21.83 -24.32
C ALA A 436 56.21 -22.87 -24.10
N ASP A 437 55.92 -23.96 -23.40
CA ASP A 437 56.85 -25.07 -23.19
C ASP A 437 57.21 -25.76 -24.52
N VAL A 438 56.22 -26.02 -25.38
CA VAL A 438 56.42 -26.55 -26.73
C VAL A 438 57.23 -25.58 -27.59
N GLN A 439 56.94 -24.28 -27.52
CA GLN A 439 57.72 -23.27 -28.23
C GLN A 439 59.18 -23.25 -27.75
N ALA A 440 59.40 -23.33 -26.43
CA ALA A 440 60.75 -23.32 -25.85
C ALA A 440 61.56 -24.60 -26.16
N THR A 441 60.90 -25.74 -26.38
CA THR A 441 61.56 -27.04 -26.55
C THR A 441 61.66 -27.52 -28.01
N LEU A 442 60.63 -27.24 -28.83
CA LEU A 442 60.50 -27.78 -30.18
C LEU A 442 60.49 -26.71 -31.29
N ASP A 443 60.26 -25.43 -30.97
CA ASP A 443 60.31 -24.30 -31.92
C ASP A 443 61.16 -23.15 -31.36
N THR A 444 62.41 -23.44 -31.02
CA THR A 444 63.35 -22.48 -30.41
C THR A 444 63.64 -21.25 -31.28
N ALA A 445 63.54 -21.39 -32.61
CA ALA A 445 63.65 -20.27 -33.55
C ALA A 445 62.36 -19.42 -33.63
N GLY A 446 61.27 -19.85 -33.00
CA GLY A 446 59.99 -19.17 -32.97
C GLY A 446 59.36 -19.03 -34.37
N THR A 447 59.51 -20.01 -35.23
CA THR A 447 59.03 -19.95 -36.62
C THR A 447 57.58 -20.40 -36.77
N ASN A 448 57.03 -21.11 -35.79
CA ASN A 448 55.67 -21.61 -35.82
C ASN A 448 54.66 -20.50 -35.48
N GLU A 449 54.02 -19.96 -36.51
CA GLU A 449 53.02 -18.90 -36.37
C GLU A 449 51.80 -19.32 -35.54
N ARG A 450 51.46 -20.63 -35.45
CA ARG A 450 50.40 -21.10 -34.56
C ARG A 450 50.82 -20.99 -33.10
N LEU A 451 52.02 -21.45 -32.74
CA LEU A 451 52.52 -21.32 -31.36
C LEU A 451 52.69 -19.86 -30.96
N LYS A 452 53.25 -19.01 -31.84
CA LYS A 452 53.30 -17.55 -31.65
C LYS A 452 51.92 -16.95 -31.45
N PHE A 453 50.92 -17.38 -32.23
CA PHE A 453 49.55 -16.88 -32.08
C PHE A 453 49.01 -17.20 -30.68
N ILE A 454 49.21 -18.43 -30.22
CA ILE A 454 48.76 -18.91 -28.92
C ILE A 454 49.49 -18.19 -27.77
N THR A 455 50.81 -18.08 -27.83
CA THR A 455 51.62 -17.54 -26.73
C THR A 455 51.64 -16.01 -26.70
N GLN A 456 51.56 -15.33 -27.86
CA GLN A 456 51.76 -13.88 -27.97
C GLN A 456 50.52 -13.10 -28.44
N ARG A 457 49.66 -13.67 -29.30
CA ARG A 457 48.56 -12.92 -29.96
C ARG A 457 47.17 -13.17 -29.39
N THR A 458 46.96 -14.19 -28.55
CA THR A 458 45.68 -14.41 -27.83
C THR A 458 45.54 -13.53 -26.57
N ARG A 459 45.70 -12.21 -26.71
CA ARG A 459 45.51 -11.26 -25.59
C ARG A 459 44.07 -11.27 -25.07
N TYR A 460 43.09 -11.45 -25.93
CA TYR A 460 41.66 -11.48 -25.56
C TYR A 460 41.22 -12.81 -24.95
N ALA A 461 41.74 -13.95 -25.43
CA ALA A 461 41.43 -15.24 -24.82
C ALA A 461 42.05 -15.36 -23.41
N ALA A 462 43.17 -14.68 -23.14
CA ALA A 462 43.89 -14.70 -21.85
C ALA A 462 43.03 -14.31 -20.63
N HIS A 463 41.91 -13.63 -20.87
CA HIS A 463 41.18 -12.91 -19.82
C HIS A 463 39.67 -13.17 -19.86
N PHE A 464 39.20 -13.94 -20.82
CA PHE A 464 37.78 -14.25 -21.01
C PHE A 464 37.16 -14.88 -19.76
N GLY A 465 37.78 -15.94 -19.23
CA GLY A 465 37.27 -16.66 -18.07
C GLY A 465 37.25 -15.79 -16.82
N ASN A 466 38.25 -14.92 -16.63
CA ASN A 466 38.27 -13.96 -15.52
C ASN A 466 37.14 -12.92 -15.60
N GLY A 467 36.85 -12.37 -16.79
CA GLY A 467 35.75 -11.43 -16.99
C GLY A 467 34.38 -12.09 -16.79
N ALA A 468 34.20 -13.31 -17.30
CA ALA A 468 32.98 -14.09 -17.15
C ALA A 468 32.76 -14.55 -15.69
N GLU A 469 33.82 -14.97 -14.98
CA GLU A 469 33.77 -15.25 -13.54
C GLU A 469 33.35 -14.01 -12.75
N ALA A 470 33.91 -12.84 -13.06
CA ALA A 470 33.53 -11.59 -12.42
C ALA A 470 32.04 -11.25 -12.65
N ALA A 471 31.54 -11.43 -13.87
CA ALA A 471 30.12 -11.24 -14.17
C ALA A 471 29.21 -12.20 -13.38
N ALA A 472 29.58 -13.48 -13.27
CA ALA A 472 28.83 -14.46 -12.49
C ALA A 472 28.83 -14.13 -10.99
N ARG A 473 29.95 -13.61 -10.45
CA ARG A 473 30.04 -13.14 -9.07
C ARG A 473 29.23 -11.86 -8.82
N MET A 474 29.19 -10.94 -9.79
CA MET A 474 28.27 -9.80 -9.73
C MET A 474 26.81 -10.24 -9.74
N LEU A 475 26.46 -11.30 -10.49
CA LEU A 475 25.12 -11.87 -10.48
C LEU A 475 24.77 -12.47 -9.11
N ALA A 476 25.68 -13.22 -8.50
CA ALA A 476 25.52 -13.70 -7.12
C ALA A 476 25.29 -12.54 -6.14
N ALA A 477 26.09 -11.47 -6.25
CA ALA A 477 25.91 -10.27 -5.42
C ALA A 477 24.57 -9.56 -5.64
N ARG A 478 24.03 -9.56 -6.87
CA ARG A 478 22.68 -9.02 -7.15
C ARG A 478 21.60 -9.83 -6.46
N VAL A 479 21.71 -11.16 -6.43
CA VAL A 479 20.80 -12.03 -5.67
C VAL A 479 20.82 -11.64 -4.18
N HIS A 480 22.01 -11.45 -3.61
CA HIS A 480 22.16 -10.98 -2.23
C HIS A 480 21.56 -9.59 -2.03
N ALA A 481 21.80 -8.63 -2.93
CA ALA A 481 21.26 -7.27 -2.84
C ALA A 481 19.72 -7.26 -2.87
N GLN A 482 19.11 -8.06 -3.74
CA GLN A 482 17.66 -8.23 -3.79
C GLN A 482 17.11 -8.83 -2.50
N ARG A 483 17.78 -9.85 -1.95
CA ARG A 483 17.42 -10.45 -0.66
C ARG A 483 17.51 -9.42 0.47
N VAL A 484 18.56 -8.60 0.49
CA VAL A 484 18.76 -7.56 1.50
C VAL A 484 17.65 -6.52 1.46
N ALA A 485 17.39 -5.95 0.29
CA ALA A 485 16.34 -4.93 0.12
C ALA A 485 14.94 -5.48 0.46
N SER A 486 14.62 -6.66 -0.04
CA SER A 486 13.29 -7.26 0.16
C SER A 486 13.07 -7.73 1.60
N GLY A 487 14.08 -8.32 2.23
CA GLY A 487 13.99 -8.76 3.62
C GLY A 487 13.90 -7.57 4.60
N ALA A 488 14.65 -6.50 4.36
CA ALA A 488 14.52 -5.27 5.15
C ALA A 488 13.11 -4.66 5.03
N SER A 489 12.55 -4.62 3.80
CA SER A 489 11.17 -4.16 3.60
C SER A 489 10.13 -5.05 4.27
N LEU A 490 10.34 -6.38 4.30
CA LEU A 490 9.44 -7.31 4.98
C LEU A 490 9.43 -7.04 6.49
N ILE A 491 10.61 -6.98 7.12
CA ILE A 491 10.74 -6.70 8.56
C ILE A 491 10.07 -5.38 8.92
N ALA A 492 10.37 -4.30 8.18
CA ALA A 492 9.82 -2.98 8.45
C ALA A 492 8.29 -2.96 8.36
N LYS A 493 7.71 -3.54 7.29
CA LYS A 493 6.25 -3.53 7.09
C LYS A 493 5.52 -4.44 8.06
N MET A 494 6.08 -5.60 8.41
CA MET A 494 5.50 -6.49 9.43
C MET A 494 5.59 -5.90 10.84
N GLY A 495 6.67 -5.16 11.14
CA GLY A 495 6.79 -4.37 12.36
C GLY A 495 5.70 -3.31 12.47
N LEU A 496 5.52 -2.50 11.40
CA LEU A 496 4.45 -1.51 11.33
C LEU A 496 3.05 -2.14 11.46
N PHE A 497 2.82 -3.31 10.87
CA PHE A 497 1.56 -4.05 11.07
C PHE A 497 1.33 -4.40 12.55
N GLY A 498 2.37 -4.88 13.25
CA GLY A 498 2.32 -5.14 14.69
C GLY A 498 2.00 -3.88 15.52
N GLU A 499 2.60 -2.74 15.18
CA GLU A 499 2.29 -1.44 15.82
C GLU A 499 0.84 -1.03 15.62
N ILE A 500 0.28 -1.21 14.42
CA ILE A 500 -1.12 -0.89 14.12
C ILE A 500 -2.06 -1.79 14.95
N ARG A 501 -1.72 -3.08 15.09
CA ARG A 501 -2.48 -4.07 15.88
C ARG A 501 -2.29 -3.95 17.39
N SER A 502 -1.48 -3.01 17.87
CA SER A 502 -1.35 -2.68 19.30
C SER A 502 -0.94 -3.86 20.20
N GLY A 503 -0.12 -4.79 19.69
CA GLY A 503 0.46 -5.90 20.47
C GLY A 503 -0.24 -7.27 20.31
N ASP A 504 -1.42 -7.33 19.68
CA ASP A 504 -2.13 -8.59 19.40
C ASP A 504 -1.44 -9.45 18.32
N PHE A 505 -0.38 -8.93 17.70
CA PHE A 505 0.43 -9.61 16.70
C PHE A 505 1.92 -9.38 16.99
N THR A 506 2.69 -10.45 16.95
CA THR A 506 4.16 -10.41 17.05
C THR A 506 4.78 -11.04 15.82
N PHE A 507 5.74 -10.33 15.23
CA PHE A 507 6.55 -10.83 14.12
C PHE A 507 7.96 -11.11 14.64
N ASP A 508 8.37 -12.37 14.60
CA ASP A 508 9.76 -12.73 14.88
C ASP A 508 10.63 -12.38 13.66
N ALA A 509 11.36 -11.27 13.78
CA ALA A 509 12.27 -10.79 12.76
C ALA A 509 13.63 -11.51 12.78
N SER A 510 13.98 -12.22 13.86
CA SER A 510 15.32 -12.76 14.11
C SER A 510 15.87 -13.66 12.99
N PRO A 511 15.06 -14.57 12.39
CA PRO A 511 15.53 -15.39 11.27
C PRO A 511 15.87 -14.56 10.03
N PHE A 512 15.13 -13.47 9.79
CA PHE A 512 15.36 -12.58 8.66
C PHE A 512 16.57 -11.68 8.89
N GLU A 513 16.74 -11.13 10.09
CA GLU A 513 17.89 -10.29 10.42
C GLU A 513 19.22 -11.04 10.27
N THR A 514 19.27 -12.28 10.75
CA THR A 514 20.44 -13.15 10.58
C THR A 514 20.73 -13.41 9.10
N ALA A 515 19.70 -13.75 8.32
CA ALA A 515 19.85 -13.98 6.88
C ALA A 515 20.26 -12.71 6.10
N LEU A 516 19.81 -11.54 6.55
CA LEU A 516 20.21 -10.24 5.98
C LEU A 516 21.69 -9.95 6.22
N ALA A 517 22.18 -10.15 7.45
CA ALA A 517 23.59 -9.96 7.77
C ALA A 517 24.49 -10.86 6.91
N THR A 518 24.19 -12.16 6.85
CA THR A 518 24.92 -13.10 5.99
C THR A 518 24.89 -12.69 4.53
N ALA A 519 23.72 -12.28 4.01
CA ALA A 519 23.60 -11.84 2.62
C ALA A 519 24.42 -10.57 2.32
N ARG A 520 24.53 -9.64 3.27
CA ARG A 520 25.38 -8.45 3.13
C ARG A 520 26.85 -8.85 2.99
N ASP A 521 27.35 -9.67 3.90
CA ASP A 521 28.76 -10.08 3.93
C ASP A 521 29.13 -10.91 2.69
N GLU A 522 28.31 -11.89 2.32
CA GLU A 522 28.53 -12.72 1.14
C GLU A 522 28.41 -11.93 -0.18
N GLY A 523 27.48 -10.96 -0.22
CA GLY A 523 27.32 -10.05 -1.34
C GLY A 523 28.53 -9.14 -1.53
N VAL A 524 29.03 -8.53 -0.45
CA VAL A 524 30.24 -7.69 -0.46
C VAL A 524 31.45 -8.50 -0.91
N LYS A 525 31.68 -9.67 -0.30
CA LYS A 525 32.78 -10.57 -0.68
C LYS A 525 32.73 -10.95 -2.15
N SER A 526 31.54 -11.25 -2.67
CA SER A 526 31.36 -11.58 -4.09
C SER A 526 31.71 -10.40 -5.01
N LEU A 527 31.38 -9.16 -4.60
CA LEU A 527 31.72 -7.95 -5.34
C LEU A 527 33.20 -7.60 -5.28
N GLU A 528 33.85 -7.80 -4.14
CA GLU A 528 35.30 -7.61 -3.99
C GLU A 528 36.09 -8.59 -4.86
N ASP A 529 35.70 -9.87 -4.85
CA ASP A 529 36.28 -10.88 -5.73
C ASP A 529 36.08 -10.52 -7.22
N ALA A 530 34.88 -10.05 -7.59
CA ALA A 530 34.61 -9.60 -8.96
C ALA A 530 35.44 -8.36 -9.33
N ARG A 531 35.51 -7.36 -8.44
CA ARG A 531 36.26 -6.13 -8.64
C ARG A 531 37.75 -6.39 -8.81
N SER A 532 38.34 -7.23 -7.97
CA SER A 532 39.77 -7.57 -8.07
C SER A 532 40.15 -8.19 -9.43
N LYS A 533 39.20 -8.88 -10.08
CA LYS A 533 39.36 -9.40 -11.45
C LYS A 533 39.19 -8.29 -12.48
N LEU A 534 38.14 -7.47 -12.37
CA LEU A 534 37.84 -6.40 -13.31
C LEU A 534 38.93 -5.31 -13.33
N GLU A 535 39.49 -4.95 -12.18
CA GLU A 535 40.58 -3.97 -12.08
C GLU A 535 41.84 -4.45 -12.81
N LYS A 536 42.17 -5.75 -12.70
CA LYS A 536 43.27 -6.36 -13.46
C LYS A 536 43.02 -6.36 -14.97
N LEU A 537 41.76 -6.35 -15.40
CA LEU A 537 41.35 -6.27 -16.81
C LEU A 537 41.30 -4.84 -17.35
N ALA A 538 41.33 -3.83 -16.47
CA ALA A 538 41.24 -2.41 -16.83
C ALA A 538 42.60 -1.77 -17.21
N THR A 539 43.66 -2.59 -17.40
CA THR A 539 44.99 -2.16 -17.90
C THR A 539 44.92 -1.62 -19.33
N PRO A 540 45.87 -0.78 -19.81
CA PRO A 540 45.72 0.04 -21.02
C PRO A 540 45.54 -0.81 -22.27
N ALA A 541 44.28 -1.01 -22.65
CA ALA A 541 43.82 -1.73 -23.83
C ALA A 541 42.59 -1.01 -24.39
N GLU A 542 42.35 -1.11 -25.69
CA GLU A 542 41.24 -0.45 -26.38
C GLU A 542 39.85 -0.78 -25.80
N THR A 543 39.73 -1.91 -25.10
CA THR A 543 38.48 -2.40 -24.47
C THR A 543 38.43 -2.22 -22.95
N ALA A 544 39.37 -1.47 -22.34
CA ALA A 544 39.44 -1.27 -20.88
C ALA A 544 38.16 -0.64 -20.30
N TRP A 545 37.45 0.16 -21.10
CA TRP A 545 36.18 0.79 -20.74
C TRP A 545 35.09 -0.21 -20.34
N ILE A 546 35.11 -1.45 -20.86
CA ILE A 546 34.14 -2.49 -20.49
C ILE A 546 34.36 -2.93 -19.04
N ALA A 547 35.61 -3.19 -18.66
CA ALA A 547 35.97 -3.58 -17.30
C ALA A 547 35.76 -2.42 -16.31
N GLN A 548 36.00 -1.17 -16.73
CA GLN A 548 35.72 0.02 -15.93
C GLN A 548 34.20 0.21 -15.69
N ALA A 549 33.37 0.03 -16.73
CA ALA A 549 31.90 0.08 -16.59
C ALA A 549 31.38 -1.02 -15.66
N ALA A 550 31.91 -2.24 -15.78
CA ALA A 550 31.57 -3.34 -14.87
C ALA A 550 32.03 -3.04 -13.43
N THR A 551 33.20 -2.42 -13.24
CA THR A 551 33.71 -1.99 -11.94
C THR A 551 32.77 -0.97 -11.28
N ALA A 552 32.28 0.02 -12.03
CA ALA A 552 31.25 0.94 -11.56
C ALA A 552 29.98 0.23 -11.09
N ALA A 553 29.52 -0.77 -11.85
CA ALA A 553 28.38 -1.57 -11.43
C ALA A 553 28.65 -2.36 -10.14
N THR A 554 29.89 -2.79 -9.86
CA THR A 554 30.20 -3.42 -8.56
C THR A 554 29.99 -2.45 -7.39
N PHE A 555 30.41 -1.19 -7.51
CA PHE A 555 30.20 -0.19 -6.49
C PHE A 555 28.72 0.16 -6.31
N ALA A 556 27.98 0.28 -7.42
CA ALA A 556 26.54 0.57 -7.38
C ALA A 556 25.72 -0.56 -6.71
N ILE A 557 26.10 -1.83 -6.91
CA ILE A 557 25.45 -2.96 -6.20
C ILE A 557 25.87 -2.96 -4.73
N GLN A 558 27.15 -2.69 -4.42
CA GLN A 558 27.61 -2.66 -3.03
C GLN A 558 26.92 -1.56 -2.21
N LEU A 559 26.59 -0.44 -2.84
CA LEU A 559 25.80 0.63 -2.24
C LEU A 559 24.48 0.12 -1.66
N GLN A 560 23.82 -0.83 -2.34
CA GLN A 560 22.54 -1.42 -1.90
C GLN A 560 22.70 -2.42 -0.73
N LEU A 561 23.91 -2.94 -0.53
CA LEU A 561 24.21 -3.89 0.54
C LEU A 561 24.63 -3.19 1.85
N GLN A 562 25.13 -1.95 1.77
CA GLN A 562 25.65 -1.20 2.90
C GLN A 562 24.58 -0.35 3.58
N THR A 563 24.67 -0.21 4.90
CA THR A 563 23.77 0.62 5.72
C THR A 563 24.47 1.84 6.32
N ASP A 564 25.81 1.85 6.37
CA ASP A 564 26.58 2.97 6.91
C ASP A 564 26.63 4.15 5.90
N PRO A 565 26.14 5.35 6.27
CA PRO A 565 26.09 6.51 5.36
C PRO A 565 27.47 6.94 4.85
N ALA A 566 28.53 6.86 5.66
CA ALA A 566 29.87 7.26 5.26
C ALA A 566 30.45 6.32 4.18
N THR A 567 30.25 5.01 4.38
CA THR A 567 30.59 3.97 3.40
C THR A 567 29.77 4.14 2.12
N GLN A 568 28.47 4.44 2.22
CA GLN A 568 27.61 4.67 1.05
C GLN A 568 28.08 5.84 0.19
N GLU A 569 28.43 6.99 0.79
CA GLU A 569 28.98 8.13 0.04
C GLU A 569 30.31 7.80 -0.65
N THR A 570 31.19 7.05 0.02
CA THR A 570 32.46 6.58 -0.56
C THR A 570 32.23 5.67 -1.77
N LEU A 571 31.29 4.73 -1.68
CA LEU A 571 30.93 3.83 -2.77
C LEU A 571 30.28 4.56 -3.93
N LYS A 572 29.43 5.54 -3.64
CA LYS A 572 28.79 6.41 -4.65
C LYS A 572 29.84 7.22 -5.42
N ALA A 573 30.78 7.85 -4.72
CA ALA A 573 31.90 8.57 -5.34
C ALA A 573 32.76 7.64 -6.22
N SER A 574 33.08 6.43 -5.73
CA SER A 574 33.84 5.43 -6.48
C SER A 574 33.11 4.93 -7.73
N ALA A 575 31.78 4.75 -7.64
CA ALA A 575 30.96 4.39 -8.79
C ALA A 575 30.96 5.50 -9.85
N LEU A 576 30.84 6.77 -9.43
CA LEU A 576 30.87 7.92 -10.33
C LEU A 576 32.22 8.11 -11.02
N ASP A 577 33.33 7.92 -10.30
CA ASP A 577 34.69 7.97 -10.88
C ASP A 577 34.88 6.87 -11.94
N ALA A 578 34.50 5.63 -11.63
CA ALA A 578 34.57 4.52 -12.58
C ALA A 578 33.67 4.73 -13.82
N LEU A 579 32.48 5.31 -13.64
CA LEU A 579 31.59 5.69 -14.75
C LEU A 579 32.21 6.81 -15.59
N GLY A 580 32.84 7.81 -14.97
CA GLY A 580 33.54 8.88 -15.68
C GLY A 580 34.62 8.34 -16.62
N LYS A 581 35.45 7.42 -16.12
CA LYS A 581 36.50 6.74 -16.91
C LYS A 581 35.93 5.89 -18.04
N ALA A 582 34.89 5.10 -17.76
CA ALA A 582 34.28 4.24 -18.77
C ALA A 582 33.59 5.02 -19.91
N LEU A 583 32.92 6.12 -19.57
CA LEU A 583 32.13 6.93 -20.49
C LEU A 583 32.95 7.98 -21.25
N GLU A 584 34.22 8.17 -20.93
CA GLU A 584 35.08 9.19 -21.54
C GLU A 584 35.01 9.11 -23.09
N LYS A 585 34.40 10.13 -23.71
CA LYS A 585 34.15 10.24 -25.17
C LYS A 585 33.22 9.17 -25.78
N ARG A 586 32.45 8.44 -24.97
CA ARG A 586 31.62 7.29 -25.40
C ARG A 586 30.15 7.37 -24.95
N GLU A 587 29.67 8.51 -24.48
CA GLU A 587 28.31 8.67 -23.93
C GLU A 587 27.18 8.37 -24.93
N GLN A 588 27.42 8.57 -26.22
CA GLN A 588 26.46 8.29 -27.29
C GLN A 588 26.43 6.81 -27.69
N SER A 589 27.30 5.97 -27.12
CA SER A 589 27.32 4.55 -27.46
C SER A 589 26.04 3.86 -26.97
N PRO A 590 25.29 3.16 -27.84
CA PRO A 590 24.10 2.42 -27.42
C PRO A 590 24.44 1.31 -26.41
N TYR A 591 25.70 0.86 -26.38
CA TYR A 591 26.19 -0.14 -25.42
C TYR A 591 26.43 0.42 -24.02
N LEU A 592 26.52 1.74 -23.87
CA LEU A 592 26.77 2.43 -22.60
C LEU A 592 25.56 3.20 -22.06
N ALA A 593 24.44 3.23 -22.78
CA ALA A 593 23.22 3.95 -22.38
C ALA A 593 22.75 3.62 -20.95
N ALA A 594 22.81 2.34 -20.54
CA ALA A 594 22.45 1.93 -19.19
C ALA A 594 23.40 2.50 -18.11
N TYR A 595 24.68 2.66 -18.44
CA TYR A 595 25.69 3.24 -17.55
C TYR A 595 25.59 4.77 -17.49
N VAL A 596 25.18 5.42 -18.59
CA VAL A 596 24.81 6.84 -18.61
C VAL A 596 23.60 7.10 -17.72
N ALA A 597 22.56 6.25 -17.82
CA ALA A 597 21.39 6.32 -16.94
C ALA A 597 21.77 6.11 -15.47
N LEU A 598 22.65 5.13 -15.18
CA LEU A 598 23.17 4.89 -13.83
C LEU A 598 23.94 6.10 -13.28
N ARG A 599 24.82 6.72 -14.09
CA ARG A 599 25.53 7.95 -13.70
C ARG A 599 24.55 9.07 -13.34
N THR A 600 23.53 9.27 -14.18
CA THR A 600 22.49 10.29 -13.99
C THR A 600 21.71 10.04 -12.69
N HIS A 601 21.33 8.80 -12.44
CA HIS A 601 20.63 8.39 -11.22
C HIS A 601 21.49 8.64 -9.97
N LEU A 602 22.78 8.25 -10.00
CA LEU A 602 23.70 8.46 -8.88
C LEU A 602 24.00 9.95 -8.62
N GLN A 603 23.90 10.81 -9.64
CA GLN A 603 24.04 12.27 -9.51
C GLN A 603 22.75 12.96 -9.02
N GLY A 604 21.65 12.23 -8.84
CA GLY A 604 20.36 12.81 -8.42
C GLY A 604 19.54 13.42 -9.54
N GLY A 605 19.91 13.21 -10.81
CA GLY A 605 19.11 13.62 -11.97
C GLY A 605 18.04 12.59 -12.31
N ALA A 606 16.81 13.02 -12.59
CA ALA A 606 15.83 12.15 -13.24
C ALA A 606 16.37 11.74 -14.62
N ALA A 607 16.56 10.44 -14.85
CA ALA A 607 17.00 9.93 -16.15
C ALA A 607 15.96 10.33 -17.21
N LYS A 608 16.30 11.28 -18.08
CA LYS A 608 15.49 11.52 -19.28
C LYS A 608 15.57 10.26 -20.14
N PRO A 609 14.43 9.66 -20.56
CA PRO A 609 14.47 8.59 -21.53
C PRO A 609 15.19 9.12 -22.78
N ALA A 610 16.12 8.33 -23.31
CA ALA A 610 16.75 8.63 -24.57
C ALA A 610 15.64 8.75 -25.62
N GLU A 611 15.37 9.96 -26.09
CA GLU A 611 14.55 10.16 -27.27
C GLU A 611 15.21 9.38 -28.40
N GLU A 612 14.48 8.40 -28.94
CA GLU A 612 14.77 7.86 -30.25
C GLU A 612 14.79 9.04 -31.22
N LYS A 613 15.99 9.53 -31.54
CA LYS A 613 16.16 10.32 -32.74
C LYS A 613 15.72 9.41 -33.87
N LYS A 614 14.54 9.71 -34.43
CA LYS A 614 14.14 9.23 -35.75
C LYS A 614 15.34 9.42 -36.66
N ALA A 615 15.72 8.36 -37.34
CA ALA A 615 16.66 8.43 -38.45
C ALA A 615 16.05 9.36 -39.50
N GLU A 616 16.44 10.64 -39.45
CA GLU A 616 16.42 11.50 -40.62
C GLU A 616 17.75 11.25 -41.33
N ASP A 617 17.64 10.47 -42.40
CA ASP A 617 18.33 10.67 -43.68
C ASP A 617 19.63 11.50 -43.63
N GLU A 618 20.75 10.81 -43.39
CA GLU A 618 22.02 11.16 -44.05
C GLU A 618 22.56 9.88 -44.67
N GLY A 619 22.14 9.63 -45.91
CA GLY A 619 22.85 8.75 -46.83
C GLY A 619 24.24 9.30 -47.14
N GLY A 620 25.21 8.41 -47.31
CA GLY A 620 26.55 8.78 -47.75
C GLY A 620 27.69 7.90 -47.21
N LEU A 621 27.52 6.58 -47.18
CA LEU A 621 28.66 5.66 -47.29
C LEU A 621 28.48 4.95 -48.63
N PHE A 622 29.52 5.01 -49.48
CA PHE A 622 29.60 4.55 -50.88
C PHE A 622 29.23 5.60 -51.94
N GLU A 623 30.22 6.37 -52.39
CA GLU A 623 30.41 6.75 -53.79
C GLU A 623 31.91 6.77 -54.12
N ASP A 624 32.30 5.77 -54.90
CA ASP A 624 33.14 5.74 -56.10
C ASP A 624 34.65 6.10 -56.10
N GLU A 625 35.40 5.09 -56.57
CA GLU A 625 36.69 5.18 -57.26
C GLU A 625 36.57 6.02 -58.54
N GLU A 626 37.34 7.10 -58.66
CA GLU A 626 38.16 7.47 -59.83
C GLU A 626 38.68 8.90 -59.67
N ASN A 627 39.98 9.04 -59.35
CA ASN A 627 40.89 9.90 -60.12
C ASN A 627 42.30 9.74 -59.56
N GLY A 628 43.15 9.14 -60.38
CA GLY A 628 44.58 9.18 -60.16
C GLY A 628 45.13 10.54 -60.53
N GLU A 629 45.93 11.13 -59.65
CA GLU A 629 47.11 11.88 -60.08
C GLU A 629 48.13 12.02 -58.95
N LYS A 630 49.25 11.32 -59.17
CA LYS A 630 50.65 11.56 -58.77
C LYS A 630 50.96 12.48 -57.57
N LYS A 631 51.74 11.89 -56.67
CA LYS A 631 52.66 12.50 -55.68
C LYS A 631 53.27 13.84 -56.10
N PRO A 632 53.72 14.62 -55.10
CA PRO A 632 55.13 15.02 -55.09
C PRO A 632 55.83 14.60 -53.81
N ASP A 633 57.02 14.00 -54.00
CA ASP A 633 58.03 13.75 -52.99
C ASP A 633 58.72 15.07 -52.59
N GLU A 634 59.19 15.11 -51.36
CA GLU A 634 60.04 16.16 -50.78
C GLU A 634 61.47 16.17 -51.36
N GLU A 635 62.09 17.36 -51.22
CA GLU A 635 63.53 17.66 -51.15
C GLU A 635 64.42 17.67 -52.42
N LYS A 636 64.87 18.88 -52.80
CA LYS A 636 66.28 19.32 -52.69
C LYS A 636 66.47 20.82 -52.99
N LYS A 637 67.12 21.52 -52.05
CA LYS A 637 68.26 22.48 -52.18
C LYS A 637 68.77 22.73 -53.62
N GLU A 638 69.22 23.89 -54.10
CA GLU A 638 69.52 25.26 -53.60
C GLU A 638 69.84 26.12 -54.89
N PRO A 639 70.51 27.30 -54.89
CA PRO A 639 70.01 28.56 -55.46
C PRO A 639 70.71 29.05 -56.76
N GLU A 640 70.55 30.35 -57.06
CA GLU A 640 71.08 31.16 -58.19
C GLU A 640 70.16 31.17 -59.42
N GLY A 641 69.84 32.26 -60.10
CA GLY A 641 70.37 33.62 -60.11
C GLY A 641 70.17 34.16 -61.54
N GLY A 642 69.59 35.35 -61.69
CA GLY A 642 69.81 36.22 -62.84
C GLY A 642 69.15 35.89 -64.20
N GLY A 643 68.26 36.79 -64.64
CA GLY A 643 68.47 37.48 -65.91
C GLY A 643 67.80 36.94 -67.18
N GLY A 644 66.80 37.69 -67.65
CA GLY A 644 66.91 38.32 -68.98
C GLY A 644 66.33 37.59 -70.19
N LYS A 645 65.25 38.22 -70.70
CA LYS A 645 64.63 38.13 -72.04
C LYS A 645 63.75 36.94 -72.35
#